data_AF-A0A6S5JX10-F1
#
_entry.id   AF-A0A6S5JX10-F1
#
_cell.length_a   1.000
_cell.length_b   1.000
_cell.length_c   1.000
_cell.angle_alpha   90.00
_cell.angle_beta   90.00
_cell.angle_gamma   90.00
#
_symmetry.space_group_name_H-M   'P 1'
#
loop_
_entity.id
_entity.type
_entity.pdbx_description
1 polymer ?
#
loop_
_entity_poly.entity_id
_entity_poly.type
_entity_poly.pdbx_seq_one_letter_code
_entity_poly.pdbx_strand_id
1 'polypeptide(L)'
;MLPPKSKKNDGRTSDLAFLWMLTTLGAEWRQWQELAAKWMATQTLGISDKREALGRFFESYIAEYAPYAISDLSLFFKGYQGHKCSSEEFEQIIRSTVAASANIQKGMNYAYEFIDFVVKDVFSEKDNYGNLVPLVLNPLRKIKKGYVATETVRNPLPYRYIQNLRQILCPLPDKTELTIIGQNLKQEEKLLPAWHYRHFKYWVWAQHAGSDWFEVGPELIDKNDPDCVWRTREVTRKGKKITLYQIWSPVKAMMIFIKLHLPLRSSQVRMLDSGEADTWRYENGRWILNTRHDFALGSAKRPFGKGIFRRIYDTMTGLYSTGLYINTNKTADQNKNELERGYIIPWQNEEVLYWLEKLRNWQEKYNPIAKPTECTLLLRKHIHHQGSDRQLKSMGEIAFLFRDASARGEDKQKPIPYNASDSFWYQLLLELENQLAARGDTLDNDERLKLVVDYPEGRMKGTATLFPLHSLRVSLITAYTMDTQLPLPVISKLLAGHTRLLMTIYYNKITPSVMADKMSEAHDTLDVKSRLSVRNFLKDASMEQIQCRMAYHSEGSIQTALVNRNPIGWEERSCGLCLMGGNTVKPDEINTLGGCWNGGVLIKDSGSAASRIYESVPHGPQNCIRCRWFITEARFLPALNAQFNQLSYRAHQASALSVEIEGELDIRKRAVRTVLTK
;
A
#
# COMPACT_ATOMS: atom_id res chain seq x y z
N MET A 1 -6.05 -32.18 41.47
CA MET A 1 -5.35 -31.30 40.51
C MET A 1 -4.80 -30.12 41.28
N LEU A 2 -3.47 -30.02 41.40
CA LEU A 2 -2.83 -28.83 41.99
C LEU A 2 -3.11 -27.61 41.09
N PRO A 3 -3.41 -26.43 41.66
CA PRO A 3 -3.60 -25.23 40.86
C PRO A 3 -2.29 -24.88 40.13
N PRO A 4 -2.35 -24.37 38.89
CA PRO A 4 -1.15 -23.92 38.20
C PRO A 4 -0.47 -22.82 39.02
N LYS A 5 0.83 -23.02 39.35
CA LYS A 5 1.65 -22.03 40.03
C LYS A 5 1.49 -20.68 39.30
N SER A 6 0.94 -19.68 39.99
CA SER A 6 0.88 -18.32 39.46
C SER A 6 2.30 -17.86 39.12
N LYS A 7 2.58 -17.52 37.86
CA LYS A 7 3.87 -16.94 37.45
C LYS A 7 4.14 -15.70 38.30
N LYS A 8 5.06 -15.77 39.26
CA LYS A 8 5.58 -14.60 39.97
C LYS A 8 6.21 -13.67 38.93
N ASN A 9 5.80 -12.40 38.93
CA ASN A 9 6.34 -11.38 38.06
C ASN A 9 7.67 -10.90 38.68
N ASP A 10 8.75 -11.62 38.43
CA ASP A 10 10.08 -11.43 39.06
C ASP A 10 10.98 -10.42 38.34
N GLY A 11 10.42 -9.62 37.43
CA GLY A 11 11.16 -8.56 36.73
C GLY A 11 12.11 -9.02 35.62
N ARG A 12 12.27 -10.34 35.39
CA ARG A 12 13.18 -10.90 34.37
C ARG A 12 12.92 -10.41 32.95
N THR A 13 11.69 -9.96 32.67
CA THR A 13 11.28 -9.49 31.34
C THR A 13 11.76 -8.07 30.97
N SER A 14 12.52 -7.42 31.84
CA SER A 14 13.22 -6.15 31.56
C SER A 14 14.72 -6.19 31.89
N ASP A 15 15.18 -7.28 32.52
CA ASP A 15 16.55 -7.45 32.98
C ASP A 15 17.44 -7.98 31.84
N LEU A 16 18.34 -7.12 31.35
CA LEU A 16 19.33 -7.47 30.32
C LEU A 16 20.65 -7.96 30.91
N ALA A 17 20.87 -7.76 32.20
CA ALA A 17 22.04 -8.22 32.93
C ALA A 17 21.81 -9.61 33.54
N PHE A 18 20.60 -10.16 33.47
CA PHE A 18 20.26 -11.49 34.00
C PHE A 18 20.50 -11.63 35.51
N LEU A 19 20.44 -10.52 36.25
CA LEU A 19 20.51 -10.49 37.73
C LEU A 19 19.41 -11.34 38.39
N TRP A 20 18.28 -11.53 37.71
CA TRP A 20 17.22 -12.45 38.14
C TRP A 20 17.74 -13.88 38.37
N MET A 21 18.80 -14.32 37.66
CA MET A 21 19.40 -15.65 37.85
C MET A 21 19.98 -15.80 39.27
N LEU A 22 20.63 -14.77 39.79
CA LEU A 22 21.22 -14.80 41.13
C LEU A 22 20.18 -14.79 42.25
N THR A 23 19.05 -14.13 42.01
CA THR A 23 17.95 -14.03 42.98
C THR A 23 17.00 -15.23 42.93
N THR A 24 16.86 -15.89 41.78
CA THR A 24 15.89 -16.98 41.58
C THR A 24 16.53 -18.36 41.52
N LEU A 25 17.71 -18.49 40.88
CA LEU A 25 18.39 -19.77 40.68
C LEU A 25 19.53 -20.00 41.68
N GLY A 26 20.15 -18.93 42.18
CA GLY A 26 21.17 -18.98 43.24
C GLY A 26 22.51 -18.35 42.87
N ALA A 27 23.39 -18.17 43.87
CA ALA A 27 24.67 -17.47 43.70
C ALA A 27 25.69 -18.22 42.82
N GLU A 28 25.58 -19.54 42.74
CA GLU A 28 26.36 -20.43 41.88
C GLU A 28 26.25 -20.11 40.38
N TRP A 29 25.19 -19.43 39.95
CA TRP A 29 24.97 -19.02 38.56
C TRP A 29 25.79 -17.79 38.11
N ARG A 30 26.62 -17.22 38.99
CA ARG A 30 27.36 -15.96 38.73
C ARG A 30 28.19 -16.01 37.45
N GLN A 31 28.92 -17.09 37.20
CA GLN A 31 29.76 -17.20 36.01
C GLN A 31 28.93 -17.15 34.71
N TRP A 32 27.81 -17.88 34.66
CA TRP A 32 26.90 -17.86 33.52
C TRP A 32 26.21 -16.50 33.36
N GLN A 33 25.80 -15.86 34.46
CA GLN A 33 25.15 -14.57 34.46
C GLN A 33 26.06 -13.46 33.93
N GLU A 34 27.33 -13.40 34.36
CA GLU A 34 28.30 -12.40 33.89
C GLU A 34 28.56 -12.55 32.38
N LEU A 35 28.72 -13.79 31.89
CA LEU A 35 28.88 -14.07 30.46
C LEU A 35 27.64 -13.69 29.66
N ALA A 36 26.44 -14.01 30.16
CA ALA A 36 25.18 -13.63 29.52
C ALA A 36 25.03 -12.11 29.45
N ALA A 37 25.33 -11.39 30.54
CA ALA A 37 25.28 -9.93 30.59
C ALA A 37 26.27 -9.30 29.61
N LYS A 38 27.51 -9.79 29.57
CA LYS A 38 28.56 -9.33 28.64
C LYS A 38 28.17 -9.57 27.19
N TRP A 39 27.66 -10.76 26.86
CA TRP A 39 27.17 -11.05 25.51
C TRP A 39 26.02 -10.12 25.13
N MET A 40 25.02 -9.97 26.01
CA MET A 40 23.83 -9.16 25.77
C MET A 40 24.12 -7.68 25.59
N ALA A 41 25.14 -7.13 26.28
CA ALA A 41 25.60 -5.75 26.10
C ALA A 41 26.13 -5.47 24.68
N THR A 42 26.61 -6.50 23.97
CA THR A 42 27.08 -6.35 22.57
C THR A 42 25.95 -6.44 21.54
N GLN A 43 24.75 -6.90 21.93
CA GLN A 43 23.65 -7.15 21.02
C GLN A 43 22.84 -5.90 20.71
N THR A 44 22.51 -5.69 19.43
CA THR A 44 21.68 -4.55 18.97
C THR A 44 20.32 -4.98 18.42
N LEU A 45 20.18 -6.25 18.02
CA LEU A 45 19.01 -6.82 17.36
C LEU A 45 18.50 -8.07 18.08
N GLY A 46 17.17 -8.25 18.07
CA GLY A 46 16.52 -9.45 18.59
C GLY A 46 16.66 -9.63 20.10
N ILE A 47 16.88 -8.55 20.85
CA ILE A 47 17.19 -8.59 22.30
C ILE A 47 16.14 -9.37 23.09
N SER A 48 14.85 -9.13 22.83
CA SER A 48 13.77 -9.84 23.52
C SER A 48 13.82 -11.34 23.25
N ASP A 49 14.01 -11.73 21.98
CA ASP A 49 14.03 -13.14 21.57
C ASP A 49 15.29 -13.84 22.11
N LYS A 50 16.45 -13.17 22.09
CA LYS A 50 17.71 -13.67 22.67
C LYS A 50 17.61 -13.87 24.17
N ARG A 51 17.02 -12.90 24.89
CA ARG A 51 16.81 -13.02 26.32
C ARG A 51 15.87 -14.17 26.67
N GLU A 52 14.76 -14.30 25.94
CA GLU A 52 13.83 -15.41 26.14
C GLU A 52 14.47 -16.77 25.83
N ALA A 53 15.28 -16.84 24.78
CA ALA A 53 16.05 -18.04 24.43
C ALA A 53 17.05 -18.42 25.53
N LEU A 54 17.84 -17.46 26.03
CA LEU A 54 18.78 -17.70 27.11
C LEU A 54 18.09 -18.07 28.43
N GLY A 55 16.98 -17.41 28.77
CA GLY A 55 16.20 -17.78 29.95
C GLY A 55 15.77 -19.25 29.91
N ARG A 56 15.26 -19.73 28.77
CA ARG A 56 14.94 -21.15 28.56
C ARG A 56 16.16 -22.04 28.60
N PHE A 57 17.26 -21.62 27.99
CA PHE A 57 18.52 -22.38 27.99
C PHE A 57 19.07 -22.58 29.42
N PHE A 58 19.01 -21.56 30.27
CA PHE A 58 19.45 -21.69 31.65
C PHE A 58 18.48 -22.52 32.50
N GLU A 59 17.19 -22.18 32.52
CA GLU A 59 16.22 -22.82 33.42
C GLU A 59 15.79 -24.21 32.97
N SER A 60 15.59 -24.42 31.68
CA SER A 60 15.03 -25.68 31.17
C SER A 60 16.08 -26.64 30.65
N TYR A 61 17.29 -26.18 30.32
CA TYR A 61 18.36 -27.05 29.85
C TYR A 61 19.47 -27.24 30.87
N ILE A 62 20.22 -26.17 31.19
CA ILE A 62 21.37 -26.29 32.10
C ILE A 62 20.93 -26.75 33.49
N ALA A 63 19.90 -26.14 34.07
CA ALA A 63 19.47 -26.46 35.43
C ALA A 63 18.96 -27.91 35.59
N GLU A 64 18.27 -28.44 34.58
CA GLU A 64 17.63 -29.76 34.66
C GLU A 64 18.53 -30.91 34.15
N TYR A 65 19.34 -30.67 33.12
CA TYR A 65 20.07 -31.72 32.40
C TYR A 65 21.60 -31.60 32.51
N ALA A 66 22.13 -30.42 32.82
CA ALA A 66 23.56 -30.21 33.02
C ALA A 66 23.88 -29.42 34.31
N PRO A 67 23.33 -29.81 35.49
CA PRO A 67 23.52 -29.04 36.72
C PRO A 67 24.99 -28.96 37.15
N TYR A 68 25.79 -29.97 36.81
CA TYR A 68 27.23 -29.97 37.03
C TYR A 68 27.96 -28.82 36.30
N ALA A 69 27.38 -28.30 35.21
CA ALA A 69 27.93 -27.18 34.46
C ALA A 69 27.63 -25.81 35.09
N ILE A 70 26.77 -25.76 36.12
CA ILE A 70 26.45 -24.52 36.84
C ILE A 70 27.67 -24.09 37.65
N SER A 71 28.28 -25.02 38.39
CA SER A 71 29.45 -24.77 39.25
C SER A 71 30.79 -24.83 38.49
N ASP A 72 30.86 -25.60 37.40
CA ASP A 72 32.06 -25.67 36.55
C ASP A 72 31.67 -25.59 35.07
N LEU A 73 31.84 -24.39 34.50
CA LEU A 73 31.56 -24.09 33.11
C LEU A 73 32.28 -25.04 32.12
N SER A 74 33.46 -25.56 32.47
CA SER A 74 34.24 -26.42 31.56
C SER A 74 33.58 -27.77 31.33
N LEU A 75 32.78 -28.25 32.31
CA LEU A 75 32.06 -29.51 32.21
C LEU A 75 30.91 -29.45 31.19
N PHE A 76 30.40 -28.27 30.87
CA PHE A 76 29.45 -28.10 29.77
C PHE A 76 30.01 -28.63 28.44
N PHE A 77 31.31 -28.42 28.21
CA PHE A 77 32.00 -28.81 26.98
C PHE A 77 32.60 -30.21 27.05
N LYS A 78 33.15 -30.60 28.20
CA LYS A 78 33.84 -31.89 28.39
C LYS A 78 32.88 -33.05 28.66
N GLY A 79 31.71 -32.75 29.24
CA GLY A 79 30.78 -33.73 29.79
C GLY A 79 31.14 -34.16 31.21
N TYR A 80 30.21 -34.84 31.87
CA TYR A 80 30.33 -35.32 33.25
C TYR A 80 29.67 -36.69 33.41
N GLN A 81 30.37 -37.65 34.01
CA GLN A 81 29.86 -39.01 34.29
C GLN A 81 29.18 -39.69 33.09
N GLY A 82 29.78 -39.58 31.90
CA GLY A 82 29.25 -40.18 30.66
C GLY A 82 28.16 -39.35 29.96
N HIS A 83 27.62 -38.33 30.61
CA HIS A 83 26.69 -37.37 30.01
C HIS A 83 27.45 -36.26 29.25
N LYS A 84 26.98 -35.92 28.05
CA LYS A 84 27.51 -34.81 27.23
C LYS A 84 26.36 -33.98 26.70
N CYS A 85 26.46 -32.66 26.88
CA CYS A 85 25.47 -31.73 26.36
C CYS A 85 25.42 -31.84 24.83
N SER A 86 24.20 -31.81 24.26
CA SER A 86 23.98 -32.05 22.83
C SER A 86 22.84 -31.21 22.29
N SER A 87 22.82 -31.05 20.96
CA SER A 87 21.77 -30.28 20.29
C SER A 87 20.43 -31.02 20.29
N GLU A 88 20.49 -32.35 20.18
CA GLU A 88 19.36 -33.24 20.08
C GLU A 88 18.55 -33.22 21.38
N GLU A 89 19.24 -33.28 22.52
CA GLU A 89 18.64 -33.17 23.86
C GLU A 89 17.99 -31.79 24.06
N PHE A 90 18.72 -30.71 23.73
CA PHE A 90 18.20 -29.36 23.90
C PHE A 90 17.00 -29.08 22.98
N GLU A 91 17.03 -29.59 21.74
CA GLU A 91 15.92 -29.45 20.79
C GLU A 91 14.66 -30.15 21.30
N GLN A 92 14.79 -31.34 21.88
CA GLN A 92 13.67 -32.09 22.45
C GLN A 92 12.97 -31.30 23.57
N ILE A 93 13.74 -30.62 24.42
CA ILE A 93 13.22 -29.79 25.52
C ILE A 93 12.55 -28.52 25.00
N ILE A 94 13.11 -27.87 23.97
CA ILE A 94 12.46 -26.69 23.40
C ILE A 94 11.16 -27.09 22.70
N ARG A 95 11.10 -28.27 22.05
CA ARG A 95 9.89 -28.77 21.41
C ARG A 95 8.78 -29.13 22.39
N SER A 96 9.11 -29.57 23.60
CA SER A 96 8.11 -29.85 24.64
C SER A 96 7.48 -28.57 25.22
N THR A 97 8.19 -27.44 25.14
CA THR A 97 7.77 -26.16 25.73
C THR A 97 7.32 -25.11 24.71
N VAL A 98 7.67 -25.26 23.42
CA VAL A 98 7.42 -24.28 22.35
C VAL A 98 6.85 -24.96 21.11
N ALA A 99 5.63 -24.60 20.73
CA ALA A 99 4.95 -25.20 19.58
C ALA A 99 5.40 -24.65 18.22
N ALA A 100 5.78 -23.37 18.13
CA ALA A 100 6.08 -22.73 16.85
C ALA A 100 7.52 -23.04 16.38
N SER A 101 7.65 -23.63 15.19
CA SER A 101 8.94 -24.01 14.58
C SER A 101 9.95 -22.85 14.49
N ALA A 102 9.48 -21.65 14.15
CA ALA A 102 10.32 -20.45 14.10
C ALA A 102 10.90 -20.05 15.47
N ASN A 103 10.14 -20.28 16.55
CA ASN A 103 10.59 -19.97 17.91
C ASN A 103 11.54 -21.05 18.44
N ILE A 104 11.30 -22.33 18.10
CA ILE A 104 12.24 -23.43 18.37
C ILE A 104 13.60 -23.10 17.73
N GLN A 105 13.59 -22.72 16.45
CA GLN A 105 14.80 -22.37 15.72
C GLN A 105 15.55 -21.19 16.35
N LYS A 106 14.85 -20.11 16.71
CA LYS A 106 15.45 -18.96 17.39
C LYS A 106 16.07 -19.35 18.74
N GLY A 107 15.36 -20.16 19.54
CA GLY A 107 15.84 -20.67 20.82
C GLY A 107 17.18 -21.39 20.67
N MET A 108 17.24 -22.37 19.77
CA MET A 108 18.45 -23.14 19.47
C MET A 108 19.58 -22.27 18.96
N ASN A 109 19.32 -21.43 17.95
CA ASN A 109 20.36 -20.65 17.30
C ASN A 109 20.93 -19.55 18.20
N TYR A 110 20.11 -18.93 19.06
CA TYR A 110 20.60 -17.91 19.99
C TYR A 110 21.38 -18.52 21.16
N ALA A 111 20.99 -19.70 21.66
CA ALA A 111 21.80 -20.43 22.63
C ALA A 111 23.15 -20.84 22.02
N TYR A 112 23.15 -21.34 20.78
CA TYR A 112 24.39 -21.63 20.04
C TYR A 112 25.28 -20.39 19.91
N GLU A 113 24.74 -19.25 19.47
CA GLU A 113 25.51 -18.00 19.30
C GLU A 113 26.08 -17.47 20.61
N PHE A 114 25.35 -17.67 21.71
CA PHE A 114 25.86 -17.35 23.04
C PHE A 114 27.00 -18.28 23.45
N ILE A 115 26.87 -19.59 23.24
CA ILE A 115 27.96 -20.53 23.56
C ILE A 115 29.19 -20.29 22.67
N ASP A 116 29.02 -19.96 21.38
CA ASP A 116 30.14 -19.52 20.53
C ASP A 116 30.86 -18.30 21.11
N PHE A 117 30.10 -17.34 21.66
CA PHE A 117 30.68 -16.21 22.37
C PHE A 117 31.45 -16.65 23.63
N VAL A 118 30.90 -17.58 24.43
CA VAL A 118 31.58 -18.12 25.61
C VAL A 118 32.88 -18.83 25.23
N VAL A 119 32.88 -19.63 24.17
CA VAL A 119 34.10 -20.29 23.66
C VAL A 119 35.14 -19.25 23.24
N LYS A 120 34.71 -18.19 22.55
CA LYS A 120 35.62 -17.13 22.10
C LYS A 120 36.20 -16.30 23.25
N ASP A 121 35.39 -16.02 24.27
CA ASP A 121 35.75 -15.11 25.36
C ASP A 121 36.53 -15.80 26.49
N VAL A 122 36.24 -17.08 26.75
CA VAL A 122 36.79 -17.83 27.89
C VAL A 122 37.69 -18.99 27.47
N PHE A 123 37.41 -19.64 26.34
CA PHE A 123 38.09 -20.87 25.92
C PHE A 123 38.79 -20.72 24.57
N SER A 124 39.43 -19.57 24.31
CA SER A 124 40.25 -19.35 23.11
C SER A 124 41.61 -18.79 23.47
N GLU A 125 42.64 -19.28 22.80
CA GLU A 125 44.02 -18.83 22.95
C GLU A 125 44.54 -18.28 21.63
N LYS A 126 45.53 -17.38 21.69
CA LYS A 126 46.17 -16.88 20.46
C LYS A 126 47.20 -17.88 19.98
N ASP A 127 47.13 -18.25 18.70
CA ASP A 127 48.18 -19.03 18.06
C ASP A 127 49.46 -18.18 17.85
N ASN A 128 50.50 -18.82 17.32
CA ASN A 128 51.79 -18.18 17.02
C ASN A 128 51.69 -17.05 15.97
N TYR A 129 50.53 -16.87 15.34
CA TYR A 129 50.24 -15.82 14.35
C TYR A 129 49.28 -14.76 14.91
N GLY A 130 48.90 -14.83 16.19
CA GLY A 130 48.00 -13.90 16.86
C GLY A 130 46.50 -14.14 16.62
N ASN A 131 46.11 -15.23 15.95
CA ASN A 131 44.71 -15.60 15.71
C ASN A 131 44.14 -16.33 16.92
N LEU A 132 42.90 -16.01 17.32
CA LEU A 132 42.21 -16.74 18.39
C LEU A 132 41.74 -18.11 17.89
N VAL A 133 42.28 -19.18 18.49
CA VAL A 133 41.91 -20.57 18.24
C VAL A 133 41.10 -21.11 19.43
N PRO A 134 39.92 -21.72 19.20
CA PRO A 134 39.09 -22.26 20.26
C PRO A 134 39.67 -23.56 20.84
N LEU A 135 39.74 -23.65 22.17
CA LEU A 135 40.21 -24.82 22.93
C LEU A 135 39.13 -25.91 23.09
N VAL A 136 37.86 -25.53 22.94
CA VAL A 136 36.71 -26.44 23.07
C VAL A 136 35.75 -26.24 21.90
N LEU A 137 35.03 -27.31 21.53
CA LEU A 137 34.01 -27.25 20.50
C LEU A 137 32.65 -26.92 21.12
N ASN A 138 31.86 -26.09 20.43
CA ASN A 138 30.48 -25.83 20.83
C ASN A 138 29.65 -27.13 20.69
N PRO A 139 29.04 -27.65 21.78
CA PRO A 139 28.23 -28.86 21.73
C PRO A 139 26.88 -28.65 21.02
N LEU A 140 26.45 -27.40 20.84
CA LEU A 140 25.23 -27.05 20.14
C LEU A 140 25.50 -26.89 18.63
N ARG A 141 24.44 -27.03 17.82
CA ARG A 141 24.46 -26.83 16.36
C ARG A 141 23.31 -25.94 15.95
N LYS A 142 23.54 -25.10 14.93
CA LYS A 142 22.47 -24.28 14.35
C LYS A 142 21.48 -25.15 13.59
N ILE A 143 20.20 -24.92 13.83
CA ILE A 143 19.14 -25.46 12.98
C ILE A 143 19.10 -24.61 11.71
N LYS A 144 19.34 -25.28 10.56
CA LYS A 144 19.26 -24.64 9.24
C LYS A 144 17.91 -23.98 9.05
N LYS A 145 17.93 -22.78 8.50
CA LYS A 145 16.72 -21.99 8.21
C LYS A 145 15.95 -22.64 7.08
N GLY A 146 15.00 -23.51 7.43
CA GLY A 146 13.89 -23.83 6.54
C GLY A 146 13.19 -22.51 6.24
N TYR A 147 13.32 -22.01 5.03
CA TYR A 147 12.69 -20.76 4.60
C TYR A 147 11.20 -21.02 4.34
N VAL A 148 10.47 -21.41 5.39
CA VAL A 148 9.01 -21.32 5.33
C VAL A 148 8.69 -19.87 5.65
N ALA A 149 8.40 -19.09 4.61
CA ALA A 149 7.86 -17.75 4.78
C ALA A 149 6.41 -17.87 5.31
N THR A 150 6.25 -18.33 6.54
CA THR A 150 5.00 -18.18 7.28
C THR A 150 4.94 -16.75 7.79
N GLU A 151 4.77 -15.79 6.87
CA GLU A 151 4.00 -14.62 7.25
C GLU A 151 2.61 -15.14 7.63
N THR A 152 2.09 -14.74 8.80
CA THR A 152 0.86 -15.33 9.35
C THR A 152 -0.21 -15.25 8.27
N VAL A 153 -0.68 -16.41 7.80
CA VAL A 153 -1.79 -16.50 6.86
C VAL A 153 -2.97 -15.81 7.55
N ARG A 154 -3.27 -14.60 7.12
CA ARG A 154 -4.38 -13.80 7.63
C ARG A 154 -5.39 -13.66 6.52
N ASN A 155 -6.65 -13.86 6.86
CA ASN A 155 -7.73 -13.69 5.90
C ASN A 155 -7.88 -12.19 5.60
N PRO A 156 -7.89 -11.80 4.31
CA PRO A 156 -8.19 -10.43 3.93
C PRO A 156 -9.67 -10.14 4.19
N LEU A 157 -9.95 -8.92 4.64
CA LEU A 157 -11.29 -8.37 4.78
C LEU A 157 -11.71 -7.75 3.43
N PRO A 158 -12.89 -8.08 2.87
CA PRO A 158 -13.37 -7.47 1.63
C PRO A 158 -13.36 -5.94 1.66
N TYR A 159 -13.03 -5.30 0.53
CA TYR A 159 -12.92 -3.84 0.44
C TYR A 159 -14.24 -3.12 0.79
N ARG A 160 -15.39 -3.70 0.43
CA ARG A 160 -16.72 -3.19 0.81
C ARG A 160 -16.88 -3.08 2.34
N TYR A 161 -16.39 -4.04 3.10
CA TYR A 161 -16.44 -3.99 4.57
C TYR A 161 -15.50 -2.92 5.11
N ILE A 162 -14.34 -2.70 4.48
CA ILE A 162 -13.46 -1.57 4.81
C ILE A 162 -14.21 -0.24 4.60
N GLN A 163 -14.97 -0.09 3.51
CA GLN A 163 -15.79 1.10 3.27
C GLN A 163 -16.90 1.27 4.32
N ASN A 164 -17.59 0.19 4.70
CA ASN A 164 -18.60 0.24 5.76
C ASN A 164 -17.99 0.67 7.10
N LEU A 165 -16.81 0.14 7.46
CA LEU A 165 -16.09 0.54 8.67
C LEU A 165 -15.71 2.02 8.66
N ARG A 166 -15.32 2.57 7.50
CA ARG A 166 -15.07 4.01 7.35
C ARG A 166 -16.34 4.82 7.60
N GLN A 167 -17.49 4.38 7.09
CA GLN A 167 -18.77 5.06 7.30
C GLN A 167 -19.26 5.00 8.75
N ILE A 168 -19.04 3.87 9.44
CA ILE A 168 -19.34 3.77 10.88
C ILE A 168 -18.48 4.76 11.68
N LEU A 169 -17.20 4.85 11.35
CA LEU A 169 -16.23 5.67 12.09
C LEU A 169 -16.38 7.17 11.79
N CYS A 170 -16.48 7.51 10.51
CA CYS A 170 -16.60 8.86 9.97
C CYS A 170 -17.75 8.89 8.94
N PRO A 171 -19.00 9.07 9.40
CA PRO A 171 -20.15 9.09 8.51
C PRO A 171 -20.05 10.30 7.57
N LEU A 172 -20.07 10.05 6.26
CA LEU A 172 -20.06 11.11 5.26
C LEU A 172 -21.45 11.72 5.06
N PRO A 173 -21.55 12.97 4.58
CA PRO A 173 -22.82 13.57 4.21
C PRO A 173 -23.48 12.79 3.09
N ASP A 174 -24.78 12.53 3.26
CA ASP A 174 -25.58 11.86 2.23
C ASP A 174 -25.89 12.82 1.07
N LYS A 175 -26.52 12.30 0.02
CA LYS A 175 -26.85 13.11 -1.17
C LYS A 175 -27.78 14.29 -0.85
N THR A 176 -28.68 14.13 0.12
CA THR A 176 -29.63 15.18 0.50
C THR A 176 -28.92 16.29 1.26
N GLU A 177 -28.05 15.94 2.21
CA GLU A 177 -27.23 16.89 2.97
C GLU A 177 -26.27 17.64 2.04
N LEU A 178 -25.61 16.96 1.10
CA LEU A 178 -24.75 17.61 0.10
C LEU A 178 -25.53 18.58 -0.80
N THR A 179 -26.77 18.26 -1.14
CA THR A 179 -27.63 19.14 -1.94
C THR A 179 -27.97 20.42 -1.16
N ILE A 180 -28.32 20.28 0.12
CA ILE A 180 -28.59 21.42 1.00
C ILE A 180 -27.34 22.27 1.20
N ILE A 181 -26.18 21.65 1.41
CA ILE A 181 -24.89 22.36 1.50
C ILE A 181 -24.65 23.14 0.21
N GLY A 182 -24.82 22.50 -0.94
CA GLY A 182 -24.64 23.13 -2.25
C GLY A 182 -25.55 24.33 -2.48
N GLN A 183 -26.81 24.28 -2.03
CA GLN A 183 -27.76 25.39 -2.13
C GLN A 183 -27.38 26.59 -1.26
N ASN A 184 -26.65 26.36 -0.16
CA ASN A 184 -26.21 27.41 0.77
C ASN A 184 -24.84 28.01 0.42
N LEU A 185 -24.18 27.53 -0.64
CA LEU A 185 -22.91 28.10 -1.11
C LEU A 185 -23.14 29.46 -1.76
N LYS A 186 -22.18 30.37 -1.60
CA LYS A 186 -22.19 31.65 -2.33
C LYS A 186 -21.98 31.38 -3.84
N GLN A 187 -22.44 32.30 -4.70
CA GLN A 187 -22.41 32.13 -6.18
C GLN A 187 -21.02 31.80 -6.77
N GLU A 188 -19.93 32.08 -6.07
CA GLU A 188 -18.56 31.82 -6.52
C GLU A 188 -17.92 30.57 -5.87
N GLU A 189 -18.58 29.93 -4.90
CA GLU A 189 -18.04 28.79 -4.16
C GLU A 189 -18.43 27.47 -4.82
N LYS A 190 -17.43 26.60 -5.03
CA LYS A 190 -17.63 25.24 -5.55
C LYS A 190 -17.84 24.27 -4.39
N LEU A 191 -18.76 23.32 -4.58
CA LEU A 191 -18.94 22.21 -3.65
C LEU A 191 -17.65 21.39 -3.56
N LEU A 192 -17.13 21.26 -2.35
CA LEU A 192 -15.92 20.50 -2.05
C LEU A 192 -16.25 19.01 -1.85
N PRO A 193 -15.23 18.13 -1.82
CA PRO A 193 -15.47 16.73 -1.51
C PRO A 193 -16.16 16.53 -0.15
N ALA A 194 -16.99 15.48 -0.05
CA ALA A 194 -17.90 15.27 1.08
C ALA A 194 -17.23 15.27 2.47
N TRP A 195 -15.99 14.76 2.56
CA TRP A 195 -15.21 14.75 3.80
C TRP A 195 -14.82 16.15 4.30
N HIS A 196 -14.82 17.17 3.43
CA HIS A 196 -14.50 18.54 3.81
C HIS A 196 -15.53 19.16 4.76
N TYR A 197 -16.77 18.67 4.71
CA TYR A 197 -17.89 19.10 5.55
C TYR A 197 -18.05 18.25 6.82
N ARG A 198 -17.00 17.51 7.21
CA ARG A 198 -17.00 16.66 8.39
C ARG A 198 -15.93 17.06 9.39
N HIS A 199 -16.31 16.92 10.66
CA HIS A 199 -15.55 17.31 11.86
C HIS A 199 -15.64 16.19 12.90
N PHE A 200 -14.77 16.22 13.90
CA PHE A 200 -14.73 15.24 14.97
C PHE A 200 -16.04 15.16 15.77
N LYS A 201 -16.84 16.23 15.83
CA LYS A 201 -18.20 16.18 16.41
C LYS A 201 -19.12 15.16 15.72
N TYR A 202 -18.91 14.85 14.45
CA TYR A 202 -19.71 13.87 13.70
C TYR A 202 -19.25 12.43 13.91
N TRP A 203 -18.11 12.20 14.57
CA TRP A 203 -17.58 10.86 14.84
C TRP A 203 -18.28 10.23 16.07
N VAL A 204 -19.61 10.27 16.08
CA VAL A 204 -20.46 9.97 17.24
C VAL A 204 -20.24 8.54 17.74
N TRP A 205 -20.14 7.57 16.83
CA TRP A 205 -19.86 6.18 17.21
C TRP A 205 -18.51 6.06 17.95
N ALA A 206 -17.47 6.72 17.44
CA ALA A 206 -16.13 6.68 18.02
C ALA A 206 -16.06 7.31 19.42
N GLN A 207 -16.83 8.39 19.64
CA GLN A 207 -16.94 9.08 20.93
C GLN A 207 -17.53 8.18 22.03
N HIS A 208 -18.44 7.26 21.66
CA HIS A 208 -19.09 6.33 22.59
C HIS A 208 -18.33 5.02 22.77
N ALA A 209 -17.69 4.50 21.72
CA ALA A 209 -16.97 3.24 21.78
C ALA A 209 -15.72 3.32 22.69
N GLY A 210 -15.02 4.44 22.66
CA GLY A 210 -13.75 4.65 23.34
C GLY A 210 -13.85 5.17 24.79
N SER A 211 -12.74 5.03 25.53
CA SER A 211 -12.54 5.67 26.84
C SER A 211 -11.64 6.92 26.74
N ASP A 212 -11.62 7.53 25.56
CA ASP A 212 -10.65 8.55 25.16
C ASP A 212 -11.00 9.98 25.62
N TRP A 213 -11.69 10.06 26.77
CA TRP A 213 -12.10 11.33 27.38
C TRP A 213 -11.13 11.69 28.50
N PHE A 214 -10.58 12.90 28.47
CA PHE A 214 -9.60 13.37 29.45
C PHE A 214 -10.04 14.69 30.10
N GLU A 215 -9.69 14.84 31.38
CA GLU A 215 -10.03 16.03 32.19
C GLU A 215 -9.20 17.24 31.74
N VAL A 216 -9.88 18.37 31.56
CA VAL A 216 -9.29 19.66 31.18
C VAL A 216 -9.88 20.78 32.03
N GLY A 217 -9.20 21.92 32.09
CA GLY A 217 -9.81 23.14 32.62
C GLY A 217 -10.87 23.70 31.66
N PRO A 218 -11.92 24.38 32.16
CA PRO A 218 -12.99 24.94 31.33
C PRO A 218 -12.48 25.95 30.30
N GLU A 219 -11.35 26.61 30.57
CA GLU A 219 -10.69 27.56 29.68
C GLU A 219 -10.14 26.94 28.39
N LEU A 220 -9.84 25.64 28.40
CA LEU A 220 -9.33 24.94 27.22
C LEU A 220 -10.46 24.53 26.25
N ILE A 221 -11.72 24.59 26.69
CA ILE A 221 -12.87 24.23 25.86
C ILE A 221 -13.21 25.40 24.94
N ASP A 222 -12.95 25.20 23.64
CA ASP A 222 -13.39 26.10 22.60
C ASP A 222 -14.75 25.66 22.05
N LYS A 223 -15.81 26.41 22.39
CA LYS A 223 -17.18 26.12 21.95
C LYS A 223 -17.43 26.42 20.47
N ASN A 224 -16.58 27.24 19.84
CA ASN A 224 -16.70 27.60 18.43
C ASN A 224 -15.97 26.62 17.51
N ASP A 225 -15.08 25.80 18.08
CA ASP A 225 -14.33 24.79 17.33
C ASP A 225 -15.15 23.49 17.20
N PRO A 226 -15.63 23.13 15.99
CA PRO A 226 -16.40 21.90 15.77
C PRO A 226 -15.58 20.61 15.97
N ASP A 227 -14.26 20.72 16.06
CA ASP A 227 -13.35 19.62 16.33
C ASP A 227 -13.01 19.51 17.85
N CYS A 228 -13.47 20.46 18.68
CA CYS A 228 -13.44 20.41 20.14
C CYS A 228 -14.68 19.71 20.71
N VAL A 229 -14.67 18.39 20.69
CA VAL A 229 -15.76 17.60 21.31
C VAL A 229 -15.56 17.54 22.81
N TRP A 230 -16.50 18.09 23.58
CA TRP A 230 -16.40 18.18 25.05
C TRP A 230 -17.68 17.71 25.75
N ARG A 231 -17.56 17.37 27.03
CA ARG A 231 -18.69 17.03 27.92
C ARG A 231 -18.42 17.42 29.36
N THR A 232 -19.48 17.56 30.15
CA THR A 232 -19.42 17.73 31.61
C THR A 232 -19.91 16.48 32.32
N ARG A 233 -19.22 16.09 33.39
CA ARG A 233 -19.62 14.96 34.24
C ARG A 233 -19.55 15.35 35.71
N GLU A 234 -20.65 15.22 36.43
CA GLU A 234 -20.63 15.34 37.89
C GLU A 234 -20.11 14.05 38.51
N VAL A 235 -19.10 14.18 39.39
CA VAL A 235 -18.57 13.06 40.16
C VAL A 235 -18.41 13.45 41.61
N THR A 236 -18.63 12.50 42.52
CA THR A 236 -18.34 12.69 43.94
C THR A 236 -16.90 12.25 44.21
N ARG A 237 -15.99 13.19 44.48
CA ARG A 237 -14.62 12.90 44.93
C ARG A 237 -14.49 13.36 46.38
N LYS A 238 -14.07 12.46 47.27
CA LYS A 238 -13.88 12.76 48.70
C LYS A 238 -15.11 13.41 49.36
N GLY A 239 -16.31 12.91 49.05
CA GLY A 239 -17.58 13.40 49.62
C GLY A 239 -18.10 14.74 49.06
N LYS A 240 -17.38 15.39 48.14
CA LYS A 240 -17.82 16.63 47.48
C LYS A 240 -18.22 16.35 46.02
N LYS A 241 -19.34 16.93 45.58
CA LYS A 241 -19.73 16.93 44.16
C LYS A 241 -18.81 17.89 43.40
N ILE A 242 -18.15 17.39 42.37
CA ILE A 242 -17.25 18.16 41.50
C ILE A 242 -17.71 17.97 40.06
N THR A 243 -17.83 19.07 39.33
CA THR A 243 -18.09 19.07 37.88
C THR A 243 -16.78 18.93 37.14
N LEU A 244 -16.60 17.83 36.42
CA LEU A 244 -15.44 17.59 35.56
C LEU A 244 -15.76 18.02 34.13
N TYR A 245 -14.86 18.80 33.55
CA TYR A 245 -14.86 19.16 32.14
C TYR A 245 -13.93 18.19 31.40
N GLN A 246 -14.41 17.59 30.32
CA GLN A 246 -13.64 16.62 29.54
C GLN A 246 -13.67 16.95 28.05
N ILE A 247 -12.54 16.75 27.38
CA ILE A 247 -12.43 16.75 25.93
C ILE A 247 -12.21 15.32 25.43
N TRP A 248 -12.79 14.97 24.29
CA TRP A 248 -12.56 13.70 23.62
C TRP A 248 -11.33 13.76 22.72
N SER A 249 -10.46 12.76 22.83
CA SER A 249 -9.27 12.61 22.00
C SER A 249 -9.57 11.77 20.76
N PRO A 250 -9.45 12.34 19.53
CA PRO A 250 -9.70 11.60 18.29
C PRO A 250 -8.55 10.65 17.91
N VAL A 251 -7.44 10.63 18.65
CA VAL A 251 -6.17 10.00 18.24
C VAL A 251 -6.31 8.50 17.95
N LYS A 252 -7.01 7.74 18.80
CA LYS A 252 -7.21 6.30 18.58
C LYS A 252 -8.12 6.02 17.39
N ALA A 253 -9.22 6.77 17.27
CA ALA A 253 -10.14 6.67 16.14
C ALA A 253 -9.41 7.00 14.82
N MET A 254 -8.62 8.07 14.81
CA MET A 254 -7.80 8.48 13.67
C MET A 254 -6.76 7.40 13.29
N MET A 255 -6.17 6.71 14.26
CA MET A 255 -5.22 5.62 13.97
C MET A 255 -5.89 4.50 13.16
N ILE A 256 -7.13 4.15 13.53
CA ILE A 256 -7.94 3.16 12.82
C ILE A 256 -8.39 3.71 11.46
N PHE A 257 -8.78 4.98 11.38
CA PHE A 257 -9.16 5.62 10.13
C PHE A 257 -8.03 5.57 9.09
N ILE A 258 -6.80 5.92 9.48
CA ILE A 258 -5.63 5.83 8.59
C ILE A 258 -5.33 4.40 8.18
N LYS A 259 -5.50 3.44 9.11
CA LYS A 259 -5.37 2.00 8.83
C LYS A 259 -6.38 1.47 7.82
N LEU A 260 -7.59 2.04 7.78
CA LEU A 260 -8.61 1.70 6.80
C LEU A 260 -8.31 2.29 5.41
N HIS A 261 -7.52 3.37 5.33
CA HIS A 261 -7.17 4.03 4.06
C HIS A 261 -5.86 3.54 3.45
N LEU A 262 -4.84 3.35 4.30
CA LEU A 262 -3.47 3.04 3.87
C LEU A 262 -3.02 1.69 4.43
N PRO A 263 -2.31 0.87 3.62
CA PRO A 263 -1.84 -0.44 4.04
C PRO A 263 -0.62 -0.33 4.98
N LEU A 264 -0.66 0.48 6.03
CA LEU A 264 0.44 0.70 6.98
C LEU A 264 0.43 -0.32 8.14
N ARG A 265 1.60 -0.61 8.71
CA ARG A 265 1.70 -1.40 9.95
C ARG A 265 1.24 -0.56 11.15
N SER A 266 0.72 -1.20 12.20
CA SER A 266 0.22 -0.48 13.38
C SER A 266 1.32 0.30 14.09
N SER A 267 2.52 -0.27 14.12
CA SER A 267 3.72 0.40 14.62
C SER A 267 4.10 1.63 13.79
N GLN A 268 3.87 1.62 12.47
CA GLN A 268 4.20 2.76 11.61
C GLN A 268 3.27 3.92 11.87
N VAL A 269 1.94 3.70 11.85
CA VAL A 269 0.95 4.75 12.10
C VAL A 269 1.17 5.42 13.45
N ARG A 270 1.40 4.63 14.52
CA ARG A 270 1.65 5.16 15.87
C ARG A 270 2.89 6.06 15.97
N MET A 271 3.92 5.78 15.18
CA MET A 271 5.20 6.48 15.23
C MET A 271 5.27 7.66 14.26
N LEU A 272 4.22 7.94 13.49
CA LEU A 272 4.22 9.03 12.51
C LEU A 272 4.54 10.37 13.18
N ASP A 273 5.45 11.10 12.55
CA ASP A 273 5.80 12.45 12.92
C ASP A 273 4.77 13.43 12.33
N SER A 274 4.41 14.44 13.10
CA SER A 274 3.43 15.47 12.76
C SER A 274 3.97 16.52 11.77
N GLY A 275 5.29 16.66 11.67
CA GLY A 275 5.96 17.73 10.92
C GLY A 275 6.00 19.05 11.66
N GLU A 276 5.71 19.09 12.97
CA GLU A 276 5.78 20.32 13.78
C GLU A 276 7.19 20.94 13.79
N ALA A 277 8.23 20.11 13.66
CA ALA A 277 9.63 20.53 13.59
C ALA A 277 10.16 20.72 12.14
N ASP A 278 9.33 20.49 11.12
CA ASP A 278 9.76 20.55 9.71
C ASP A 278 9.94 22.01 9.23
N THR A 279 10.86 22.24 8.29
CA THR A 279 11.06 23.58 7.70
C THR A 279 9.83 24.04 6.93
N TRP A 280 9.24 23.14 6.14
CA TRP A 280 8.07 23.42 5.32
C TRP A 280 6.86 22.80 5.99
N ARG A 281 5.80 23.58 6.15
CA ARG A 281 4.52 23.17 6.73
C ARG A 281 3.47 23.07 5.63
N TYR A 282 2.77 21.94 5.60
CA TYR A 282 1.58 21.79 4.77
C TYR A 282 0.37 22.37 5.50
N GLU A 283 -0.30 23.35 4.91
CA GLU A 283 -1.46 24.03 5.46
C GLU A 283 -2.49 24.34 4.36
N ASN A 284 -3.72 23.85 4.52
CA ASN A 284 -4.85 24.10 3.60
C ASN A 284 -4.50 23.87 2.11
N GLY A 285 -3.81 22.76 1.81
CA GLY A 285 -3.42 22.42 0.44
C GLY A 285 -2.16 23.13 -0.08
N ARG A 286 -1.51 23.96 0.73
CA ARG A 286 -0.34 24.76 0.35
C ARG A 286 0.86 24.48 1.24
N TRP A 287 2.05 24.77 0.73
CA TRP A 287 3.30 24.69 1.49
C TRP A 287 3.76 26.07 1.89
N ILE A 288 3.89 26.30 3.21
CA ILE A 288 4.38 27.56 3.79
C ILE A 288 5.63 27.29 4.64
N LEU A 289 6.41 28.33 4.90
CA LEU A 289 7.55 28.22 5.81
C LEU A 289 7.03 28.09 7.25
N ASN A 290 7.56 27.13 8.00
CA ASN A 290 7.15 26.91 9.38
C ASN A 290 7.73 27.99 10.29
N THR A 291 6.86 28.89 10.75
CA THR A 291 7.16 29.97 11.70
C THR A 291 6.39 29.81 13.01
N ARG A 292 5.61 28.72 13.14
CA ARG A 292 4.68 28.50 14.25
C ARG A 292 5.37 27.98 15.50
N HIS A 293 6.46 27.23 15.33
CA HIS A 293 7.18 26.55 16.41
C HIS A 293 8.63 27.01 16.44
N ASP A 294 9.12 27.40 17.62
CA ASP A 294 10.51 27.83 17.82
C ASP A 294 11.52 26.68 17.61
N PHE A 295 11.05 25.44 17.75
CA PHE A 295 11.84 24.22 17.51
C PHE A 295 11.78 23.74 16.04
N ALA A 296 11.23 24.53 15.11
CA ALA A 296 11.32 24.23 13.69
C ALA A 296 12.78 24.25 13.21
N LEU A 297 13.19 23.20 12.50
CA LEU A 297 14.58 23.02 12.08
C LEU A 297 14.76 23.31 10.59
N GLY A 298 16.01 23.55 10.18
CA GLY A 298 16.40 23.74 8.78
C GLY A 298 16.14 25.14 8.24
N SER A 299 16.30 25.31 6.92
CA SER A 299 16.10 26.58 6.21
C SER A 299 15.52 26.33 4.83
N ALA A 300 14.97 27.35 4.17
CA ALA A 300 14.45 27.21 2.80
C ALA A 300 15.49 26.63 1.81
N LYS A 301 16.78 26.94 2.00
CA LYS A 301 17.89 26.41 1.18
C LYS A 301 18.30 24.98 1.56
N ARG A 302 18.18 24.62 2.84
CA ARG A 302 18.52 23.29 3.37
C ARG A 302 17.35 22.81 4.23
N PRO A 303 16.27 22.31 3.61
CA PRO A 303 15.06 21.97 4.33
C PRO A 303 15.27 20.72 5.17
N PHE A 304 14.80 20.79 6.41
CA PHE A 304 14.61 19.64 7.28
C PHE A 304 13.17 19.16 7.14
N GLY A 305 12.97 17.84 7.12
CA GLY A 305 11.62 17.29 7.16
C GLY A 305 11.59 15.84 7.58
N LYS A 306 10.78 15.53 8.60
CA LYS A 306 10.48 14.19 9.12
C LYS A 306 8.98 13.93 9.23
N GLY A 307 8.16 14.96 9.07
CA GLY A 307 6.70 14.90 9.16
C GLY A 307 6.06 13.99 8.12
N ILE A 308 4.85 13.55 8.42
CA ILE A 308 4.00 12.76 7.52
C ILE A 308 3.71 13.51 6.22
N PHE A 309 3.63 14.83 6.24
CA PHE A 309 3.45 15.63 5.03
C PHE A 309 4.80 15.77 4.33
N ARG A 310 4.91 15.36 3.06
CA ARG A 310 6.15 15.49 2.30
C ARG A 310 5.93 16.26 1.00
N ARG A 311 6.68 17.35 0.85
CA ARG A 311 6.77 18.09 -0.42
C ARG A 311 7.66 17.30 -1.38
N ILE A 312 7.12 16.96 -2.55
CA ILE A 312 7.81 16.21 -3.60
C ILE A 312 7.94 17.14 -4.80
N TYR A 313 9.17 17.35 -5.26
CA TYR A 313 9.43 18.11 -6.49
C TYR A 313 9.43 17.16 -7.67
N ASP A 314 8.59 17.45 -8.66
CA ASP A 314 8.62 16.75 -9.94
C ASP A 314 9.45 17.56 -10.94
N THR A 315 10.60 17.02 -11.31
CA THR A 315 11.52 17.65 -12.27
C THR A 315 10.96 17.72 -13.68
N MET A 316 10.02 16.84 -14.04
CA MET A 316 9.43 16.78 -15.38
C MET A 316 8.37 17.85 -15.58
N THR A 317 7.54 18.08 -14.57
CA THR A 317 6.47 19.09 -14.62
C THR A 317 6.87 20.44 -14.05
N GLY A 318 7.97 20.50 -13.28
CA GLY A 318 8.39 21.68 -12.54
C GLY A 318 7.46 22.02 -11.37
N LEU A 319 6.53 21.11 -11.03
CA LEU A 319 5.50 21.32 -10.01
C LEU A 319 5.85 20.58 -8.72
N TYR A 320 5.30 21.09 -7.62
CA TYR A 320 5.35 20.41 -6.33
C TYR A 320 4.05 19.64 -6.09
N SER A 321 4.18 18.38 -5.71
CA SER A 321 3.08 17.56 -5.20
C SER A 321 3.29 17.25 -3.72
N THR A 322 2.22 16.79 -3.07
CA THR A 322 2.24 16.38 -1.67
C THR A 322 2.11 14.88 -1.56
N GLY A 323 3.09 14.23 -0.92
CA GLY A 323 3.04 12.81 -0.58
C GLY A 323 3.04 12.59 0.94
N LEU A 324 3.07 11.31 1.31
CA LEU A 324 3.08 10.87 2.71
C LEU A 324 4.44 10.26 3.06
N TYR A 325 5.14 10.80 4.06
CA TYR A 325 6.39 10.23 4.54
C TYR A 325 6.17 9.38 5.79
N ILE A 326 6.55 8.11 5.69
CA ILE A 326 6.47 7.16 6.79
C ILE A 326 7.86 7.05 7.39
N ASN A 327 8.08 7.69 8.53
CA ASN A 327 9.38 7.81 9.22
C ASN A 327 9.95 6.48 9.78
N THR A 328 9.24 5.35 9.61
CA THR A 328 9.72 4.03 10.06
C THR A 328 9.49 2.93 9.02
N ASN A 329 10.49 2.07 8.83
CA ASN A 329 10.45 0.91 7.95
C ASN A 329 11.24 -0.28 8.55
N LYS A 330 10.50 -1.33 8.94
CA LYS A 330 11.03 -2.49 9.69
C LYS A 330 12.28 -3.12 9.07
N THR A 331 12.31 -3.30 7.75
CA THR A 331 13.39 -4.02 7.06
C THR A 331 14.38 -3.09 6.38
N ALA A 332 13.94 -1.92 5.92
CA ALA A 332 14.80 -0.97 5.22
C ALA A 332 15.59 -0.03 6.15
N ASP A 333 15.19 0.10 7.41
CA ASP A 333 15.85 1.02 8.37
C ASP A 333 16.95 0.34 9.20
N GLN A 334 17.27 -0.92 8.91
CA GLN A 334 18.35 -1.62 9.60
C GLN A 334 19.67 -0.86 9.39
N ASN A 335 20.34 -0.52 10.50
CA ASN A 335 21.62 0.22 10.53
C ASN A 335 21.58 1.63 9.91
N LYS A 336 20.40 2.22 9.74
CA LYS A 336 20.27 3.59 9.24
C LYS A 336 20.19 4.63 10.35
N ASN A 337 20.78 5.79 10.10
CA ASN A 337 20.68 6.97 10.96
C ASN A 337 19.33 7.65 10.79
N GLU A 338 18.99 8.55 11.72
CA GLU A 338 17.68 9.18 11.85
C GLU A 338 17.09 9.74 10.53
N LEU A 339 17.90 10.47 9.74
CA LEU A 339 17.44 11.11 8.50
C LEU A 339 17.34 10.18 7.29
N GLU A 340 17.93 8.98 7.36
CA GLU A 340 17.97 8.01 6.25
C GLU A 340 16.84 6.97 6.34
N ARG A 341 16.05 7.06 7.42
CA ARG A 341 14.97 6.13 7.75
C ARG A 341 13.70 6.43 6.96
N GLY A 342 12.81 5.45 6.97
CA GLY A 342 11.48 5.60 6.42
C GLY A 342 11.44 5.53 4.90
N TYR A 343 10.30 5.94 4.35
CA TYR A 343 10.06 5.98 2.91
C TYR A 343 8.94 6.95 2.58
N ILE A 344 8.89 7.39 1.33
CA ILE A 344 7.86 8.29 0.81
C ILE A 344 6.84 7.45 0.04
N ILE A 345 5.56 7.68 0.30
CA ILE A 345 4.44 7.28 -0.54
C ILE A 345 4.11 8.48 -1.42
N PRO A 346 4.45 8.47 -2.71
CA PRO A 346 4.22 9.58 -3.64
C PRO A 346 2.76 9.59 -4.13
N TRP A 347 1.82 9.60 -3.20
CA TRP A 347 0.38 9.63 -3.47
C TRP A 347 -0.27 10.76 -2.68
N GLN A 348 -0.77 11.76 -3.41
CA GLN A 348 -1.53 12.86 -2.86
C GLN A 348 -2.98 12.43 -2.56
N ASN A 349 -3.16 11.66 -1.49
CA ASN A 349 -4.49 11.30 -1.02
C ASN A 349 -5.10 12.45 -0.20
N GLU A 350 -5.94 13.27 -0.86
CA GLU A 350 -6.48 14.50 -0.28
C GLU A 350 -7.32 14.28 0.97
N GLU A 351 -8.14 13.23 1.02
CA GLU A 351 -8.93 12.88 2.21
C GLU A 351 -8.04 12.56 3.41
N VAL A 352 -7.01 11.72 3.18
CA VAL A 352 -6.06 11.37 4.23
C VAL A 352 -5.25 12.58 4.69
N LEU A 353 -4.78 13.42 3.76
CA LEU A 353 -4.06 14.64 4.07
C LEU A 353 -4.92 15.60 4.90
N TYR A 354 -6.20 15.78 4.54
CA TYR A 354 -7.16 16.60 5.27
C TYR A 354 -7.32 16.12 6.73
N TRP A 355 -7.56 14.84 6.94
CA TRP A 355 -7.78 14.30 8.30
C TRP A 355 -6.50 14.27 9.14
N LEU A 356 -5.33 13.99 8.53
CA LEU A 356 -4.05 14.09 9.23
C LEU A 356 -3.73 15.53 9.64
N GLU A 357 -4.02 16.49 8.76
CA GLU A 357 -3.81 17.92 9.04
C GLU A 357 -4.72 18.38 10.18
N LYS A 358 -5.99 17.98 10.13
CA LYS A 358 -6.96 18.23 11.20
C LYS A 358 -6.51 17.63 12.54
N LEU A 359 -5.99 16.40 12.55
CA LEU A 359 -5.42 15.80 13.76
C LEU A 359 -4.20 16.57 14.26
N ARG A 360 -3.28 16.99 13.39
CA ARG A 360 -2.12 17.80 13.77
C ARG A 360 -2.56 19.11 14.42
N ASN A 361 -3.48 19.83 13.80
CA ASN A 361 -3.99 21.11 14.30
C ASN A 361 -4.71 20.93 15.65
N TRP A 362 -5.48 19.83 15.81
CA TRP A 362 -6.10 19.46 17.08
C TRP A 362 -5.06 19.19 18.17
N GLN A 363 -4.01 18.43 17.86
CA GLN A 363 -2.93 18.13 18.80
C GLN A 363 -2.16 19.41 19.19
N GLU A 364 -1.84 20.29 18.24
CA GLU A 364 -1.17 21.58 18.54
C GLU A 364 -2.00 22.47 19.48
N LYS A 365 -3.34 22.42 19.38
CA LYS A 365 -4.23 23.24 20.18
C LYS A 365 -4.53 22.65 21.57
N TYR A 366 -4.85 21.37 21.64
CA TYR A 366 -5.34 20.72 22.87
C TYR A 366 -4.29 19.86 23.59
N ASN A 367 -3.17 19.56 22.94
CA ASN A 367 -2.06 18.78 23.49
C ASN A 367 -0.68 19.25 22.94
N PRO A 368 -0.33 20.53 23.17
CA PRO A 368 0.86 21.14 22.60
C PRO A 368 2.15 20.50 23.16
N ILE A 369 3.21 20.57 22.36
CA ILE A 369 4.56 20.14 22.75
C ILE A 369 5.50 21.35 22.73
N ALA A 370 6.43 21.40 23.69
CA ALA A 370 7.47 22.44 23.71
C ALA A 370 8.71 22.05 22.89
N LYS A 371 8.92 20.74 22.69
CA LYS A 371 9.97 20.16 21.86
C LYS A 371 9.57 18.76 21.40
N PRO A 372 10.17 18.23 20.33
CA PRO A 372 10.04 16.82 19.96
C PRO A 372 10.45 15.87 21.08
N THR A 373 9.83 14.68 21.12
CA THR A 373 10.09 13.67 22.15
C THR A 373 11.27 12.80 21.75
N GLU A 374 12.28 12.69 22.62
CA GLU A 374 13.40 11.76 22.43
C GLU A 374 12.94 10.29 22.49
N CYS A 375 13.31 9.49 21.49
CA CYS A 375 12.91 8.09 21.43
C CYS A 375 13.50 7.23 22.56
N THR A 376 14.58 7.68 23.21
CA THR A 376 15.19 7.06 24.40
C THR A 376 14.24 7.06 25.62
N LEU A 377 13.29 7.99 25.68
CA LEU A 377 12.29 8.10 26.75
C LEU A 377 11.10 7.15 26.54
N LEU A 378 11.08 6.39 25.44
CA LEU A 378 10.01 5.45 25.13
C LEU A 378 10.13 4.17 25.94
N LEU A 379 9.16 3.96 26.82
CA LEU A 379 8.98 2.74 27.58
C LEU A 379 8.46 1.56 26.73
N ARG A 380 8.61 0.33 27.24
CA ARG A 380 8.11 -0.92 26.61
C ARG A 380 6.65 -0.84 26.14
N LYS A 381 5.78 -0.15 26.89
CA LYS A 381 4.37 0.04 26.51
C LYS A 381 4.19 0.79 25.17
N HIS A 382 5.16 1.60 24.77
CA HIS A 382 5.17 2.35 23.51
C HIS A 382 5.80 1.58 22.34
N ILE A 383 6.79 0.70 22.59
CA ILE A 383 7.57 0.03 21.54
C ILE A 383 7.34 -1.50 21.45
N HIS A 384 6.45 -2.05 22.28
CA HIS A 384 6.08 -3.48 22.41
C HIS A 384 7.21 -4.39 22.95
N HIS A 385 8.41 -4.25 22.40
CA HIS A 385 9.63 -4.92 22.84
C HIS A 385 10.62 -3.91 23.41
N GLN A 386 11.49 -4.33 24.35
CA GLN A 386 12.60 -3.51 24.81
C GLN A 386 13.59 -3.35 23.65
N GLY A 387 13.58 -2.17 23.03
CA GLY A 387 14.58 -1.80 22.03
C GLY A 387 15.94 -1.65 22.68
N SER A 388 17.02 -1.85 21.93
CA SER A 388 18.36 -1.49 22.43
C SER A 388 18.45 0.02 22.58
N ASP A 389 19.20 0.51 23.57
CA ASP A 389 19.46 1.95 23.71
C ASP A 389 20.06 2.54 22.43
N ARG A 390 20.90 1.77 21.73
CA ARG A 390 21.45 2.14 20.41
C ARG A 390 20.35 2.28 19.35
N GLN A 391 19.37 1.39 19.33
CA GLN A 391 18.23 1.46 18.40
C GLN A 391 17.36 2.69 18.69
N LEU A 392 17.09 2.99 19.95
CA LEU A 392 16.29 4.17 20.33
C LEU A 392 17.03 5.48 20.05
N LYS A 393 18.35 5.55 20.35
CA LYS A 393 19.18 6.70 19.99
C LYS A 393 19.22 6.94 18.48
N SER A 394 19.29 5.89 17.67
CA SER A 394 19.29 6.03 16.20
C SER A 394 17.92 6.40 15.60
N MET A 395 16.83 6.30 16.37
CA MET A 395 15.52 6.86 15.98
C MET A 395 15.45 8.38 16.21
N GLY A 396 16.31 8.92 17.07
CA GLY A 396 16.38 10.33 17.42
C GLY A 396 15.11 10.89 18.05
N GLU A 397 14.68 12.07 17.61
CA GLU A 397 13.56 12.81 18.18
C GLU A 397 12.36 12.85 17.22
N ILE A 398 11.15 12.69 17.78
CA ILE A 398 9.91 12.63 16.99
C ILE A 398 8.84 13.51 17.62
N ALA A 399 8.22 14.37 16.81
CA ALA A 399 7.00 15.09 17.18
C ALA A 399 5.78 14.22 16.86
N PHE A 400 5.46 13.26 17.73
CA PHE A 400 4.45 12.23 17.47
C PHE A 400 3.07 12.84 17.12
N LEU A 401 2.55 12.53 15.93
CA LEU A 401 1.20 12.91 15.53
C LEU A 401 0.14 12.13 16.32
N PHE A 402 0.39 10.85 16.57
CA PHE A 402 -0.49 9.96 17.34
C PHE A 402 -0.12 9.90 18.83
N ARG A 403 0.22 11.06 19.41
CA ARG A 403 0.51 11.20 20.84
C ARG A 403 -0.76 11.16 21.69
N ASP A 404 -0.69 10.55 22.87
CA ASP A 404 -1.87 10.24 23.67
C ASP A 404 -2.28 11.38 24.62
N ALA A 405 -3.08 12.33 24.13
CA ALA A 405 -3.59 13.43 24.96
C ALA A 405 -4.33 12.98 26.24
N SER A 406 -4.87 11.75 26.25
CA SER A 406 -5.58 11.18 27.40
C SER A 406 -4.68 10.53 28.44
N ALA A 407 -3.39 10.39 28.14
CA ALA A 407 -2.40 9.86 29.07
C ALA A 407 -2.08 10.85 30.21
N ARG A 408 -1.31 10.38 31.19
CA ARG A 408 -0.90 11.17 32.36
C ARG A 408 0.57 11.61 32.24
N GLY A 409 0.86 12.80 32.72
CA GLY A 409 2.23 13.35 32.75
C GLY A 409 2.86 13.42 31.36
N GLU A 410 4.14 13.06 31.27
CA GLU A 410 4.93 13.12 30.03
C GLU A 410 4.46 12.14 28.94
N ASP A 411 3.67 11.12 29.28
CA ASP A 411 3.16 10.19 28.27
C ASP A 411 2.18 10.87 27.29
N LYS A 412 1.67 12.06 27.63
CA LYS A 412 0.87 12.89 26.72
C LYS A 412 1.60 13.26 25.42
N GLN A 413 2.92 13.31 25.48
CA GLN A 413 3.80 13.65 24.35
C GLN A 413 4.34 12.38 23.65
N LYS A 414 3.97 11.19 24.13
CA LYS A 414 4.41 9.89 23.62
C LYS A 414 3.30 9.22 22.82
N PRO A 415 3.62 8.31 21.88
CA PRO A 415 2.62 7.67 21.05
C PRO A 415 1.68 6.79 21.88
N ILE A 416 0.40 6.70 21.49
CA ILE A 416 -0.60 5.81 22.12
C ILE A 416 -0.02 4.42 22.38
N PRO A 417 -0.28 3.72 23.50
CA PRO A 417 0.32 2.41 23.77
C PRO A 417 0.05 1.35 22.69
N TYR A 418 0.94 0.35 22.56
CA TYR A 418 0.90 -0.61 21.44
C TYR A 418 -0.43 -1.39 21.32
N ASN A 419 -1.02 -1.81 22.45
CA ASN A 419 -2.30 -2.55 22.48
C ASN A 419 -3.52 -1.63 22.72
N ALA A 420 -3.35 -0.31 22.70
CA ALA A 420 -4.42 0.62 23.11
C ALA A 420 -5.61 0.63 22.14
N SER A 421 -5.40 0.22 20.89
CA SER A 421 -6.40 0.21 19.83
C SER A 421 -7.19 -1.10 19.72
N ASP A 422 -6.79 -2.17 20.43
CA ASP A 422 -7.34 -3.52 20.19
C ASP A 422 -8.81 -3.62 20.59
N SER A 423 -9.18 -3.06 21.74
CA SER A 423 -10.57 -3.01 22.20
C SER A 423 -11.44 -2.14 21.29
N PHE A 424 -10.90 -1.01 20.81
CA PHE A 424 -11.63 -0.11 19.90
C PHE A 424 -11.87 -0.78 18.55
N TRP A 425 -10.85 -1.49 18.03
CA TRP A 425 -10.98 -2.27 16.79
C TRP A 425 -11.99 -3.41 16.92
N TYR A 426 -11.99 -4.13 18.05
CA TYR A 426 -12.99 -5.15 18.35
C TYR A 426 -14.41 -4.58 18.29
N GLN A 427 -14.66 -3.46 18.98
CA GLN A 427 -15.98 -2.81 18.98
C GLN A 427 -16.41 -2.37 17.58
N LEU A 428 -15.49 -1.85 16.76
CA LEU A 428 -15.80 -1.41 15.41
C LEU A 428 -16.20 -2.59 14.50
N LEU A 429 -15.50 -3.72 14.61
CA LEU A 429 -15.87 -4.93 13.89
C LEU A 429 -17.18 -5.53 14.39
N LEU A 430 -17.42 -5.51 15.70
CA LEU A 430 -18.68 -5.98 16.28
C LEU A 430 -19.86 -5.12 15.81
N GLU A 431 -19.69 -3.80 15.72
CA GLU A 431 -20.71 -2.91 15.15
C GLU A 431 -21.02 -3.26 13.70
N LEU A 432 -19.99 -3.45 12.87
CA LEU A 432 -20.19 -3.89 11.49
C LEU A 432 -20.91 -5.24 11.44
N GLU A 433 -20.52 -6.19 12.28
CA GLU A 433 -21.14 -7.51 12.37
C GLU A 433 -22.65 -7.40 12.71
N ASN A 434 -23.01 -6.53 13.65
CA ASN A 434 -24.40 -6.25 14.01
C ASN A 434 -25.17 -5.61 12.85
N GLN A 435 -24.57 -4.66 12.14
CA GLN A 435 -25.21 -3.99 11.00
C GLN A 435 -25.44 -4.94 9.82
N LEU A 436 -24.52 -5.87 9.56
CA LEU A 436 -24.68 -6.91 8.53
C LEU A 436 -25.84 -7.84 8.89
N ALA A 437 -25.90 -8.30 10.13
CA ALA A 437 -27.00 -9.12 10.62
C ALA A 437 -28.37 -8.41 10.52
N ALA A 438 -28.42 -7.12 10.88
CA ALA A 438 -29.63 -6.32 10.78
C ALA A 438 -30.11 -6.09 9.33
N ARG A 439 -29.22 -6.19 8.35
CA ARG A 439 -29.53 -6.08 6.91
C ARG A 439 -29.94 -7.42 6.28
N GLY A 440 -29.81 -8.52 7.02
CA GLY A 440 -30.04 -9.87 6.49
C GLY A 440 -28.86 -10.41 5.67
N ASP A 441 -27.66 -9.84 5.80
CA ASP A 441 -26.46 -10.38 5.16
C ASP A 441 -25.98 -11.62 5.95
N THR A 442 -26.46 -12.80 5.59
CA THR A 442 -26.10 -14.11 6.19
C THR A 442 -25.24 -14.96 5.25
N LEU A 443 -24.65 -16.02 5.80
CA LEU A 443 -24.06 -17.10 5.01
C LEU A 443 -25.16 -17.92 4.31
N ASP A 444 -24.79 -18.76 3.33
CA ASP A 444 -25.73 -19.62 2.59
C ASP A 444 -26.52 -20.59 3.49
N ASN A 445 -26.05 -20.82 4.72
CA ASN A 445 -26.69 -21.62 5.76
C ASN A 445 -27.50 -20.80 6.78
N ASP A 446 -27.82 -19.53 6.47
CA ASP A 446 -28.51 -18.55 7.33
C ASP A 446 -27.75 -18.18 8.62
N GLU A 447 -26.50 -18.61 8.79
CA GLU A 447 -25.70 -18.20 9.93
C GLU A 447 -25.20 -16.76 9.76
N ARG A 448 -25.12 -16.06 10.90
CA ARG A 448 -24.60 -14.70 10.94
C ARG A 448 -23.11 -14.67 10.59
N LEU A 449 -22.72 -13.75 9.72
CA LEU A 449 -21.32 -13.47 9.42
C LEU A 449 -20.57 -13.09 10.71
N LYS A 450 -19.44 -13.76 10.98
CA LYS A 450 -18.60 -13.50 12.16
C LYS A 450 -17.34 -12.75 11.78
N LEU A 451 -17.09 -11.65 12.48
CA LEU A 451 -15.89 -10.81 12.37
C LEU A 451 -15.09 -10.79 13.67
N VAL A 452 -15.76 -11.01 14.80
CA VAL A 452 -15.16 -11.06 16.14
C VAL A 452 -15.34 -12.42 16.81
N VAL A 453 -14.55 -12.67 17.86
CA VAL A 453 -14.74 -13.85 18.72
C VAL A 453 -15.75 -13.50 19.81
N ASP A 454 -16.74 -14.37 20.00
CA ASP A 454 -17.73 -14.24 21.08
C ASP A 454 -17.08 -14.55 22.43
N TYR A 455 -17.44 -13.77 23.45
CA TYR A 455 -17.00 -13.99 24.81
C TYR A 455 -18.19 -14.44 25.67
N PRO A 456 -17.99 -15.39 26.61
CA PRO A 456 -19.05 -15.79 27.53
C PRO A 456 -19.54 -14.60 28.37
N GLU A 457 -20.83 -14.62 28.72
CA GLU A 457 -21.47 -13.57 29.50
C GLU A 457 -20.72 -13.28 30.82
N GLY A 458 -20.42 -12.01 31.09
CA GLY A 458 -19.68 -11.55 32.27
C GLY A 458 -18.25 -11.05 32.00
N ARG A 459 -17.68 -11.29 30.80
CA ARG A 459 -16.36 -10.72 30.44
C ARG A 459 -16.54 -9.33 29.81
N MET A 460 -16.27 -8.27 30.58
CA MET A 460 -16.58 -6.88 30.20
C MET A 460 -15.86 -6.31 28.96
N LYS A 461 -14.79 -6.93 28.43
CA LYS A 461 -14.01 -6.37 27.29
C LYS A 461 -13.45 -7.46 26.39
N GLY A 462 -14.02 -7.59 25.19
CA GLY A 462 -13.47 -8.40 24.11
C GLY A 462 -12.35 -7.69 23.35
N THR A 463 -11.31 -8.43 22.95
CA THR A 463 -10.20 -7.92 22.14
C THR A 463 -9.82 -8.85 20.98
N ALA A 464 -10.33 -10.08 20.97
CA ALA A 464 -10.01 -11.07 19.95
C ALA A 464 -10.91 -10.90 18.71
N THR A 465 -10.28 -10.74 17.56
CA THR A 465 -10.94 -10.53 16.26
C THR A 465 -10.47 -11.59 15.27
N LEU A 466 -11.35 -12.06 14.39
CA LEU A 466 -10.97 -12.94 13.28
C LEU A 466 -10.11 -12.20 12.24
N PHE A 467 -10.28 -10.87 12.18
CA PHE A 467 -9.53 -9.97 11.32
C PHE A 467 -8.70 -8.97 12.14
N PRO A 468 -7.50 -9.33 12.64
CA PRO A 468 -6.66 -8.42 13.41
C PRO A 468 -6.24 -7.19 12.58
N LEU A 469 -5.86 -6.08 13.23
CA LEU A 469 -5.49 -4.80 12.57
C LEU A 469 -4.39 -4.87 11.50
N HIS A 470 -3.56 -5.93 11.52
CA HIS A 470 -2.56 -6.14 10.47
C HIS A 470 -3.12 -6.88 9.25
N SER A 471 -4.30 -7.53 9.36
CA SER A 471 -5.06 -8.01 8.21
C SER A 471 -5.50 -6.87 7.30
N LEU A 472 -5.75 -5.65 7.79
CA LEU A 472 -6.09 -4.50 6.93
C LEU A 472 -5.00 -4.19 5.90
N ARG A 473 -3.73 -4.34 6.28
CA ARG A 473 -2.61 -4.18 5.35
C ARG A 473 -2.67 -5.22 4.24
N VAL A 474 -2.91 -6.49 4.59
CA VAL A 474 -3.09 -7.57 3.62
C VAL A 474 -4.26 -7.23 2.70
N SER A 475 -5.41 -6.92 3.29
CA SER A 475 -6.68 -6.63 2.61
C SER A 475 -6.55 -5.51 1.58
N LEU A 476 -5.96 -4.37 1.96
CA LEU A 476 -5.78 -3.23 1.05
C LEU A 476 -4.78 -3.54 -0.06
N ILE A 477 -3.67 -4.23 0.24
CA ILE A 477 -2.71 -4.65 -0.79
C ILE A 477 -3.38 -5.62 -1.78
N THR A 478 -4.14 -6.60 -1.28
CA THR A 478 -4.88 -7.55 -2.12
C THR A 478 -5.89 -6.81 -3.00
N ALA A 479 -6.70 -5.91 -2.43
CA ALA A 479 -7.69 -5.14 -3.19
C ALA A 479 -7.02 -4.30 -4.28
N TYR A 480 -5.95 -3.55 -3.97
CA TYR A 480 -5.24 -2.77 -5.00
C TYR A 480 -4.58 -3.65 -6.07
N THR A 481 -4.16 -4.86 -5.73
CA THR A 481 -3.48 -5.74 -6.70
C THR A 481 -4.47 -6.50 -7.58
N MET A 482 -5.59 -6.96 -7.03
CA MET A 482 -6.57 -7.81 -7.72
C MET A 482 -7.65 -7.00 -8.44
N ASP A 483 -8.11 -5.91 -7.83
CA ASP A 483 -9.29 -5.18 -8.27
C ASP A 483 -8.92 -3.94 -9.09
N THR A 484 -7.62 -3.71 -9.34
CA THR A 484 -7.13 -2.57 -10.14
C THR A 484 -6.05 -3.00 -11.13
N GLN A 485 -5.71 -2.13 -12.08
CA GLN A 485 -4.64 -2.33 -13.06
C GLN A 485 -3.27 -1.83 -12.57
N LEU A 486 -3.10 -1.58 -11.26
CA LEU A 486 -1.85 -1.07 -10.71
C LEU A 486 -0.74 -2.15 -10.75
N PRO A 487 0.44 -1.84 -11.31
CA PRO A 487 1.53 -2.81 -11.33
C PRO A 487 1.97 -3.23 -9.92
N LEU A 488 2.13 -4.53 -9.70
CA LEU A 488 2.60 -5.08 -8.42
C LEU A 488 3.90 -4.42 -7.90
N PRO A 489 4.91 -4.08 -8.74
CA PRO A 489 6.09 -3.36 -8.28
C PRO A 489 5.79 -1.99 -7.67
N VAL A 490 4.81 -1.26 -8.22
CA VAL A 490 4.37 0.05 -7.74
C VAL A 490 3.73 -0.09 -6.35
N ILE A 491 2.79 -1.02 -6.19
CA ILE A 491 2.14 -1.30 -4.90
C ILE A 491 3.17 -1.72 -3.85
N SER A 492 4.08 -2.63 -4.24
CA SER A 492 5.13 -3.16 -3.37
C SER A 492 6.09 -2.09 -2.87
N LYS A 493 6.62 -1.27 -3.77
CA LYS A 493 7.70 -0.31 -3.47
C LYS A 493 7.17 1.02 -2.97
N LEU A 494 6.18 1.58 -3.63
CA LEU A 494 5.73 2.96 -3.40
C LEU A 494 4.61 3.06 -2.36
N LEU A 495 3.75 2.04 -2.24
CA LEU A 495 2.66 2.05 -1.25
C LEU A 495 3.03 1.28 0.03
N ALA A 496 3.52 0.04 -0.13
CA ALA A 496 3.82 -0.82 1.00
C ALA A 496 5.25 -0.63 1.58
N GLY A 497 6.18 -0.04 0.83
CA GLY A 497 7.57 0.16 1.27
C GLY A 497 8.36 -1.14 1.44
N HIS A 498 8.01 -2.19 0.69
CA HIS A 498 8.63 -3.50 0.77
C HIS A 498 10.03 -3.53 0.13
N THR A 499 11.00 -4.15 0.81
CA THR A 499 12.35 -4.33 0.27
C THR A 499 12.41 -5.36 -0.86
N ARG A 500 11.52 -6.36 -0.89
CA ARG A 500 11.48 -7.43 -1.91
C ARG A 500 10.05 -7.62 -2.43
N LEU A 501 9.89 -7.85 -3.74
CA LEU A 501 8.58 -8.10 -4.37
C LEU A 501 7.87 -9.33 -3.81
N LEU A 502 8.64 -10.36 -3.45
CA LEU A 502 8.11 -11.61 -2.89
C LEU A 502 7.22 -11.38 -1.66
N MET A 503 7.54 -10.38 -0.82
CA MET A 503 6.70 -10.02 0.33
C MET A 503 5.30 -9.55 -0.10
N THR A 504 5.17 -8.91 -1.27
CA THR A 504 3.87 -8.47 -1.81
C THR A 504 3.13 -9.61 -2.51
N ILE A 505 3.86 -10.51 -3.19
CA ILE A 505 3.28 -11.70 -3.83
C ILE A 505 2.56 -12.58 -2.81
N TYR A 506 3.06 -12.69 -1.57
CA TYR A 506 2.37 -13.43 -0.50
C TYR A 506 0.98 -12.87 -0.14
N TYR A 507 0.74 -11.58 -0.35
CA TYR A 507 -0.58 -10.97 -0.15
C TYR A 507 -1.50 -11.17 -1.36
N ASN A 508 -0.97 -11.64 -2.48
CA ASN A 508 -1.70 -11.86 -3.72
C ASN A 508 -2.18 -13.33 -3.81
N LYS A 509 -3.11 -13.71 -2.93
CA LYS A 509 -3.71 -15.05 -2.98
C LYS A 509 -4.73 -15.14 -4.12
N ILE A 510 -4.25 -15.44 -5.32
CA ILE A 510 -5.12 -15.72 -6.47
C ILE A 510 -5.59 -17.17 -6.36
N THR A 511 -6.91 -17.39 -6.19
CA THR A 511 -7.48 -18.72 -6.38
C THR A 511 -7.59 -19.02 -7.87
N PRO A 512 -7.58 -20.30 -8.30
CA PRO A 512 -7.73 -20.65 -9.71
C PRO A 512 -8.96 -20.02 -10.39
N SER A 513 -10.08 -19.91 -9.66
CA SER A 513 -11.28 -19.21 -10.13
C SER A 513 -11.04 -17.73 -10.43
N VAL A 514 -10.45 -16.99 -9.48
CA VAL A 514 -10.11 -15.58 -9.65
C VAL A 514 -9.12 -15.37 -10.80
N MET A 515 -8.18 -16.31 -11.01
CA MET A 515 -7.26 -16.26 -12.16
C MET A 515 -8.02 -16.37 -13.49
N ALA A 516 -8.97 -17.31 -13.59
CA ALA A 516 -9.76 -17.50 -14.80
C ALA A 516 -10.58 -16.24 -15.12
N ASP A 517 -11.28 -15.68 -14.13
CA ASP A 517 -12.07 -14.45 -14.30
C ASP A 517 -11.19 -13.28 -14.74
N LYS A 518 -10.04 -13.09 -14.11
CA LYS A 518 -9.09 -12.01 -14.44
C LYS A 518 -8.46 -12.18 -15.81
N MET A 519 -8.17 -13.41 -16.24
CA MET A 519 -7.68 -13.69 -17.58
C MET A 519 -8.75 -13.41 -18.64
N SER A 520 -10.02 -13.73 -18.35
CA SER A 520 -11.14 -13.38 -19.22
C SER A 520 -11.29 -11.86 -19.35
N GLU A 521 -11.32 -11.13 -18.23
CA GLU A 521 -11.39 -9.66 -18.21
C GLU A 521 -10.22 -9.01 -18.98
N ALA A 522 -9.01 -9.56 -18.80
CA ALA A 522 -7.82 -9.10 -19.52
C ALA A 522 -7.93 -9.36 -21.03
N HIS A 523 -8.46 -10.52 -21.43
CA HIS A 523 -8.67 -10.87 -22.83
C HIS A 523 -9.68 -9.92 -23.48
N ASP A 524 -10.84 -9.71 -22.85
CA ASP A 524 -11.87 -8.77 -23.33
C ASP A 524 -11.32 -7.34 -23.46
N THR A 525 -10.51 -6.91 -22.48
CA THR A 525 -9.85 -5.59 -22.51
C THR A 525 -8.84 -5.48 -23.65
N LEU A 526 -8.09 -6.53 -23.94
CA LEU A 526 -7.13 -6.57 -25.06
C LEU A 526 -7.86 -6.50 -26.40
N ASP A 527 -8.98 -7.21 -26.55
CA ASP A 527 -9.81 -7.17 -27.76
C ASP A 527 -10.38 -5.77 -28.00
N VAL A 528 -10.88 -5.10 -26.96
CA VAL A 528 -11.34 -3.70 -27.07
C VAL A 528 -10.19 -2.76 -27.45
N LYS A 529 -9.02 -2.88 -26.80
CA LYS A 529 -7.85 -2.03 -27.08
C LYS A 529 -7.22 -2.31 -28.45
N SER A 530 -7.35 -3.52 -28.97
CA SER A 530 -6.86 -3.89 -30.30
C SER A 530 -7.46 -3.01 -31.41
N ARG A 531 -8.72 -2.57 -31.25
CA ARG A 531 -9.41 -1.68 -32.19
C ARG A 531 -8.67 -0.34 -32.35
N LEU A 532 -8.18 0.23 -31.23
CA LEU A 532 -7.40 1.47 -31.17
C LEU A 532 -5.91 1.32 -31.51
N SER A 533 -5.41 0.08 -31.60
CA SER A 533 -3.99 -0.25 -31.76
C SER A 533 -3.35 0.41 -33.00
N VAL A 534 -4.03 0.37 -34.15
CA VAL A 534 -3.52 0.94 -35.41
C VAL A 534 -3.37 2.45 -35.34
N ARG A 535 -4.34 3.14 -34.73
CA ARG A 535 -4.31 4.60 -34.58
C ARG A 535 -3.18 5.03 -33.66
N ASN A 536 -2.93 4.29 -32.58
CA ASN A 536 -1.80 4.54 -31.69
C ASN A 536 -0.46 4.18 -32.35
N PHE A 537 -0.40 3.05 -33.07
CA PHE A 537 0.79 2.65 -33.82
C PHE A 537 1.19 3.71 -34.85
N LEU A 538 0.27 4.19 -35.69
CA LEU A 538 0.55 5.22 -36.68
C LEU A 538 0.93 6.58 -36.05
N LYS A 539 0.50 6.84 -34.81
CA LYS A 539 0.88 8.06 -34.07
C LYS A 539 2.34 8.00 -33.61
N ASP A 540 2.81 6.84 -33.14
CA ASP A 540 4.08 6.73 -32.42
C ASP A 540 5.19 6.03 -33.22
N ALA A 541 4.86 5.24 -34.24
CA ALA A 541 5.81 4.46 -35.03
C ALA A 541 6.70 5.33 -35.95
N SER A 542 7.89 4.83 -36.28
CA SER A 542 8.74 5.42 -37.31
C SER A 542 8.19 5.11 -38.72
N MET A 543 8.62 5.86 -39.73
CA MET A 543 8.18 5.60 -41.12
C MET A 543 8.61 4.23 -41.62
N GLU A 544 9.79 3.75 -41.22
CA GLU A 544 10.29 2.42 -41.57
C GLU A 544 9.40 1.32 -40.96
N GLN A 545 8.96 1.50 -39.71
CA GLN A 545 8.05 0.56 -39.05
C GLN A 545 6.68 0.51 -39.74
N ILE A 546 6.20 1.65 -40.24
CA ILE A 546 4.95 1.75 -40.98
C ILE A 546 5.09 1.05 -42.34
N GLN A 547 6.18 1.26 -43.07
CA GLN A 547 6.47 0.57 -44.34
C GLN A 547 6.49 -0.95 -44.18
N CYS A 548 7.06 -1.47 -43.07
CA CYS A 548 7.16 -2.91 -42.86
C CYS A 548 5.84 -3.59 -42.45
N ARG A 549 4.88 -2.85 -41.87
CA ARG A 549 3.70 -3.45 -41.21
C ARG A 549 2.36 -3.06 -41.84
N MET A 550 2.33 -1.99 -42.61
CA MET A 550 1.12 -1.45 -43.22
C MET A 550 1.15 -1.60 -44.74
N ALA A 551 -0.03 -1.69 -45.35
CA ALA A 551 -0.22 -1.64 -46.78
C ALA A 551 -0.93 -0.34 -47.19
N TYR A 552 -0.42 0.31 -48.24
CA TYR A 552 -0.93 1.58 -48.77
C TYR A 552 -0.49 1.75 -50.23
N HIS A 553 -1.12 2.69 -50.95
CA HIS A 553 -0.87 2.89 -52.39
C HIS A 553 0.30 3.82 -52.71
N SER A 554 0.57 4.81 -51.87
CA SER A 554 1.55 5.86 -52.16
C SER A 554 2.30 6.27 -50.91
N GLU A 555 3.59 5.97 -50.88
CA GLU A 555 4.45 6.31 -49.74
C GLU A 555 4.50 7.82 -49.47
N GLY A 556 4.72 8.64 -50.51
CA GLY A 556 4.74 10.10 -50.36
C GLY A 556 3.41 10.67 -49.84
N SER A 557 2.28 10.01 -50.12
CA SER A 557 0.97 10.41 -49.60
C SER A 557 0.83 10.07 -48.12
N ILE A 558 1.29 8.90 -47.68
CA ILE A 558 1.30 8.52 -46.27
C ILE A 558 2.27 9.40 -45.48
N GLN A 559 3.48 9.64 -45.99
CA GLN A 559 4.43 10.57 -45.37
C GLN A 559 3.79 11.94 -45.17
N THR A 560 3.16 12.51 -46.21
CA THR A 560 2.45 13.80 -46.14
C THR A 560 1.34 13.79 -45.07
N ALA A 561 0.52 12.75 -45.06
CA ALA A 561 -0.59 12.62 -44.10
C ALA A 561 -0.11 12.46 -42.64
N LEU A 562 1.10 11.93 -42.45
CA LEU A 562 1.70 11.67 -41.14
C LEU A 562 2.72 12.72 -40.70
N VAL A 563 3.00 13.78 -41.48
CA VAL A 563 3.87 14.90 -41.05
C VAL A 563 3.28 15.57 -39.81
N ASN A 564 2.00 15.89 -39.87
CA ASN A 564 1.23 16.45 -38.75
C ASN A 564 0.30 15.37 -38.22
N ARG A 565 0.85 14.40 -37.48
CA ARG A 565 0.10 13.27 -36.91
C ARG A 565 -1.05 13.79 -36.06
N ASN A 566 -2.23 13.87 -36.66
CA ASN A 566 -3.47 14.26 -35.99
C ASN A 566 -4.42 13.07 -36.01
N PRO A 567 -4.30 12.15 -35.04
CA PRO A 567 -5.16 10.98 -34.96
C PRO A 567 -6.63 11.34 -34.96
N ILE A 568 -7.04 12.50 -34.40
CA ILE A 568 -8.45 12.95 -34.34
C ILE A 568 -9.08 12.99 -35.72
N GLY A 569 -8.32 13.39 -36.74
CA GLY A 569 -8.77 13.45 -38.13
C GLY A 569 -8.72 12.11 -38.88
N TRP A 570 -8.35 11.00 -38.24
CA TRP A 570 -8.33 9.69 -38.89
C TRP A 570 -9.62 8.92 -38.58
N GLU A 571 -10.21 8.35 -39.62
CA GLU A 571 -11.50 7.64 -39.54
C GLU A 571 -11.33 6.17 -39.90
N GLU A 572 -11.84 5.29 -39.03
CA GLU A 572 -11.85 3.84 -39.27
C GLU A 572 -12.87 3.48 -40.34
N ARG A 573 -12.43 2.69 -41.31
CA ARG A 573 -13.24 2.15 -42.41
C ARG A 573 -13.34 0.64 -42.24
N SER A 574 -14.34 0.03 -42.87
CA SER A 574 -14.56 -1.42 -42.83
C SER A 574 -13.34 -2.24 -43.25
N CYS A 575 -12.52 -1.70 -44.17
CA CYS A 575 -11.37 -2.38 -44.75
C CYS A 575 -10.01 -1.79 -44.36
N GLY A 576 -9.95 -0.75 -43.52
CA GLY A 576 -8.72 -0.05 -43.18
C GLY A 576 -8.95 1.30 -42.49
N LEU A 577 -8.05 2.26 -42.70
CA LEU A 577 -8.10 3.59 -42.09
C LEU A 577 -8.01 4.69 -43.16
N CYS A 578 -8.84 5.71 -43.03
CA CYS A 578 -8.75 6.94 -43.82
C CYS A 578 -7.97 8.00 -43.02
N LEU A 579 -6.82 8.42 -43.53
CA LEU A 579 -5.99 9.44 -42.86
C LEU A 579 -6.50 10.88 -43.03
N MET A 580 -7.57 11.08 -43.81
CA MET A 580 -8.14 12.39 -44.13
C MET A 580 -9.61 12.52 -43.71
N GLY A 581 -10.03 11.76 -42.70
CA GLY A 581 -11.33 11.92 -42.04
C GLY A 581 -12.56 11.74 -42.92
N GLY A 582 -12.42 11.07 -44.06
CA GLY A 582 -13.55 10.84 -44.95
C GLY A 582 -14.05 12.06 -45.72
N ASN A 583 -13.28 13.14 -45.81
CA ASN A 583 -13.70 14.37 -46.47
C ASN A 583 -14.07 14.13 -47.95
N THR A 584 -15.35 14.16 -48.30
CA THR A 584 -15.82 13.91 -49.67
C THR A 584 -15.91 15.17 -50.53
N VAL A 585 -16.03 16.35 -49.90
CA VAL A 585 -16.23 17.64 -50.57
C VAL A 585 -14.94 18.46 -50.54
N LYS A 586 -14.65 19.16 -51.64
CA LYS A 586 -13.55 20.11 -51.72
C LYS A 586 -13.94 21.41 -50.99
N PRO A 587 -13.21 21.83 -49.94
CA PRO A 587 -13.47 23.13 -49.32
C PRO A 587 -13.00 24.27 -50.23
N ASP A 588 -13.81 25.31 -50.40
CA ASP A 588 -13.46 26.48 -51.20
C ASP A 588 -12.35 27.34 -50.55
N GLU A 589 -12.20 27.25 -49.23
CA GLU A 589 -11.30 28.09 -48.43
C GLU A 589 -9.91 27.49 -48.21
N ILE A 590 -9.75 26.16 -48.33
CA ILE A 590 -8.51 25.45 -47.97
C ILE A 590 -8.17 24.38 -49.02
N ASN A 591 -7.40 24.76 -50.04
CA ASN A 591 -6.91 23.85 -51.09
C ASN A 591 -5.89 22.81 -50.60
N THR A 592 -5.36 22.94 -49.37
CA THR A 592 -4.36 22.05 -48.79
C THR A 592 -4.94 20.88 -47.99
N LEU A 593 -6.26 20.85 -47.77
CA LEU A 593 -6.90 19.78 -46.99
C LEU A 593 -7.01 18.49 -47.82
N GLY A 594 -6.60 17.35 -47.25
CA GLY A 594 -6.79 16.06 -47.91
C GLY A 594 -8.25 15.59 -47.90
N GLY A 595 -8.66 14.89 -48.95
CA GLY A 595 -10.00 14.31 -49.06
C GLY A 595 -10.16 13.35 -50.24
N CYS A 596 -11.34 12.77 -50.43
CA CYS A 596 -11.66 11.93 -51.57
C CYS A 596 -11.55 12.68 -52.91
N TRP A 597 -11.71 14.00 -52.91
CA TRP A 597 -11.58 14.82 -54.11
C TRP A 597 -10.14 14.95 -54.64
N ASN A 598 -9.12 14.68 -53.81
CA ASN A 598 -7.71 14.60 -54.20
C ASN A 598 -7.07 13.24 -53.88
N GLY A 599 -7.90 12.19 -53.77
CA GLY A 599 -7.47 10.85 -53.38
C GLY A 599 -7.00 9.96 -54.53
N GLY A 600 -7.08 10.44 -55.78
CA GLY A 600 -6.69 9.72 -56.99
C GLY A 600 -5.24 9.92 -57.41
N VAL A 601 -4.96 9.67 -58.69
CA VAL A 601 -3.61 9.73 -59.27
C VAL A 601 -3.13 11.18 -59.45
N LEU A 602 -1.80 11.37 -59.53
CA LEU A 602 -1.20 12.68 -59.77
C LEU A 602 -1.44 13.11 -61.23
N ILE A 603 -2.06 14.27 -61.43
CA ILE A 603 -2.35 14.86 -62.75
C ILE A 603 -1.24 15.83 -63.15
N LYS A 604 -0.81 16.69 -62.23
CA LYS A 604 0.21 17.70 -62.49
C LYS A 604 1.23 17.72 -61.37
N ASP A 605 2.49 17.44 -61.72
CA ASP A 605 3.60 17.53 -60.78
C ASP A 605 4.14 18.96 -60.67
N SER A 606 4.75 19.27 -59.54
CA SER A 606 5.35 20.56 -59.23
C SER A 606 6.46 20.39 -58.19
N GLY A 607 7.47 21.27 -58.24
CA GLY A 607 8.52 21.34 -57.21
C GLY A 607 7.98 21.70 -55.82
N SER A 608 6.82 22.37 -55.74
CA SER A 608 6.11 22.61 -54.49
C SER A 608 4.97 21.60 -54.31
N ALA A 609 4.98 20.87 -53.20
CA ALA A 609 3.96 19.87 -52.88
C ALA A 609 2.53 20.47 -52.81
N ALA A 610 2.40 21.74 -52.42
CA ALA A 610 1.12 22.46 -52.37
C ALA A 610 0.54 22.80 -53.76
N SER A 611 1.37 22.73 -54.81
CA SER A 611 0.99 23.01 -56.20
C SER A 611 0.76 21.76 -57.03
N ARG A 612 0.88 20.56 -56.43
CA ARG A 612 0.56 19.29 -57.08
C ARG A 612 -0.95 19.11 -57.17
N ILE A 613 -1.42 18.67 -58.34
CA ILE A 613 -2.85 18.44 -58.59
C ILE A 613 -3.07 16.94 -58.70
N TYR A 614 -4.02 16.43 -57.91
CA TYR A 614 -4.43 15.02 -57.91
C TYR A 614 -5.89 14.90 -58.38
N GLU A 615 -6.22 13.77 -58.97
CA GLU A 615 -7.60 13.42 -59.33
C GLU A 615 -8.44 13.07 -58.10
N SER A 616 -9.76 13.05 -58.25
CA SER A 616 -10.66 12.42 -57.29
C SER A 616 -10.44 10.91 -57.21
N VAL A 617 -10.86 10.30 -56.10
CA VAL A 617 -10.83 8.84 -55.93
C VAL A 617 -11.57 8.16 -57.10
N PRO A 618 -10.94 7.15 -57.77
CA PRO A 618 -11.57 6.45 -58.87
C PRO A 618 -12.88 5.76 -58.47
N HIS A 619 -13.88 5.83 -59.34
CA HIS A 619 -15.25 5.34 -59.10
C HIS A 619 -15.99 6.00 -57.93
N GLY A 620 -15.58 7.22 -57.55
CA GLY A 620 -16.34 8.08 -56.65
C GLY A 620 -15.83 8.10 -55.19
N PRO A 621 -16.43 8.97 -54.37
CA PRO A 621 -16.06 9.09 -52.96
C PRO A 621 -16.29 7.78 -52.19
N GLN A 622 -15.55 7.60 -51.10
CA GLN A 622 -15.56 6.41 -50.24
C GLN A 622 -15.06 5.09 -50.86
N ASN A 623 -14.60 5.07 -52.11
CA ASN A 623 -13.86 3.92 -52.66
C ASN A 623 -12.43 3.85 -52.09
N CYS A 624 -12.32 3.63 -50.79
CA CYS A 624 -11.10 3.80 -50.01
C CYS A 624 -9.96 2.89 -50.49
N ILE A 625 -10.26 1.68 -50.98
CA ILE A 625 -9.26 0.76 -51.52
C ILE A 625 -8.53 1.35 -52.74
N ARG A 626 -9.07 2.36 -53.43
CA ARG A 626 -8.38 3.05 -54.54
C ARG A 626 -7.82 4.42 -54.17
N CYS A 627 -7.93 4.82 -52.90
CA CYS A 627 -7.54 6.14 -52.43
C CYS A 627 -6.09 6.15 -51.94
N ARG A 628 -5.30 7.15 -52.35
CA ARG A 628 -3.91 7.34 -51.89
C ARG A 628 -3.78 7.66 -50.39
N TRP A 629 -4.87 8.12 -49.76
CA TRP A 629 -4.93 8.45 -48.32
C TRP A 629 -5.33 7.26 -47.45
N PHE A 630 -5.55 6.09 -48.07
CA PHE A 630 -5.97 4.88 -47.38
C PHE A 630 -4.77 4.04 -46.97
N ILE A 631 -4.83 3.55 -45.74
CA ILE A 631 -3.82 2.66 -45.16
C ILE A 631 -4.52 1.50 -44.46
N THR A 632 -3.95 0.30 -44.56
CA THR A 632 -4.51 -0.92 -43.98
C THR A 632 -3.42 -1.84 -43.46
N GLU A 633 -3.79 -2.92 -42.77
CA GLU A 633 -2.87 -3.92 -42.22
C GLU A 633 -3.47 -5.33 -42.28
N ALA A 634 -2.68 -6.34 -41.91
CA ALA A 634 -3.09 -7.74 -41.98
C ALA A 634 -4.41 -8.05 -41.24
N ARG A 635 -4.76 -7.32 -40.17
CA ARG A 635 -6.03 -7.53 -39.45
C ARG A 635 -7.26 -7.34 -40.33
N PHE A 636 -7.17 -6.50 -41.35
CA PHE A 636 -8.29 -6.20 -42.25
C PHE A 636 -8.38 -7.19 -43.40
N LEU A 637 -7.49 -8.18 -43.51
CA LEU A 637 -7.53 -9.19 -44.58
C LEU A 637 -8.90 -9.87 -44.72
N PRO A 638 -9.60 -10.31 -43.65
CA PRO A 638 -10.93 -10.88 -43.79
C PRO A 638 -11.95 -9.89 -44.37
N ALA A 639 -11.90 -8.63 -43.93
CA ALA A 639 -12.80 -7.58 -44.42
C ALA A 639 -12.50 -7.19 -45.88
N LEU A 640 -11.22 -7.11 -46.25
CA LEU A 640 -10.77 -6.89 -47.62
C LEU A 640 -11.19 -8.04 -48.54
N ASN A 641 -11.06 -9.29 -48.08
CA ASN A 641 -11.52 -10.47 -48.82
C ASN A 641 -13.05 -10.45 -49.01
N ALA A 642 -13.81 -10.12 -47.97
CA ALA A 642 -15.25 -9.97 -48.07
C ALA A 642 -15.64 -8.87 -49.08
N GLN A 643 -14.95 -7.73 -49.06
CA GLN A 643 -15.20 -6.64 -50.00
C GLN A 643 -14.81 -7.02 -51.44
N PHE A 644 -13.70 -7.74 -51.64
CA PHE A 644 -13.31 -8.27 -52.94
C PHE A 644 -14.35 -9.24 -53.50
N ASN A 645 -14.85 -10.16 -52.67
CA ASN A 645 -15.91 -11.10 -53.05
C ASN A 645 -17.19 -10.36 -53.44
N GLN A 646 -17.58 -9.33 -52.68
CA GLN A 646 -18.75 -8.51 -52.99
C GLN A 646 -18.59 -7.74 -54.32
N LEU A 647 -17.42 -7.16 -54.57
CA LEU A 647 -17.12 -6.47 -55.82
C LEU A 647 -17.11 -7.43 -57.01
N SER A 648 -16.50 -8.60 -56.85
CA SER A 648 -16.46 -9.66 -57.87
C SER A 648 -17.86 -10.14 -58.23
N TYR A 649 -18.72 -10.33 -57.22
CA TYR A 649 -20.11 -10.68 -57.43
C TYR A 649 -20.88 -9.61 -58.22
N ARG A 650 -20.73 -8.33 -57.86
CA ARG A 650 -21.37 -7.22 -58.60
C ARG A 650 -20.86 -7.10 -60.03
N ALA A 651 -19.56 -7.29 -60.26
CA ALA A 651 -18.98 -7.31 -61.60
C ALA A 651 -19.55 -8.45 -62.45
N HIS A 652 -19.72 -9.64 -61.85
CA HIS A 652 -20.35 -10.77 -62.53
C HIS A 652 -21.82 -10.47 -62.90
N GLN A 653 -22.60 -9.88 -61.99
CA GLN A 653 -23.98 -9.47 -62.28
C GLN A 653 -24.06 -8.43 -63.41
N ALA A 654 -23.18 -7.42 -63.39
CA ALA A 654 -23.14 -6.39 -64.43
C ALA A 654 -22.77 -6.98 -65.80
N SER A 655 -21.85 -7.94 -65.84
CA SER A 655 -21.48 -8.68 -67.05
C SER A 655 -22.65 -9.49 -67.60
N ALA A 656 -23.35 -10.25 -66.73
CA ALA A 656 -24.53 -11.01 -67.12
C ALA A 656 -25.63 -10.11 -67.71
N LEU A 657 -25.90 -8.97 -67.08
CA LEU A 657 -26.85 -7.98 -67.58
C LEU A 657 -26.42 -7.38 -68.93
N SER A 658 -25.12 -7.11 -69.11
CA SER A 658 -24.61 -6.60 -70.39
C SER A 658 -24.83 -7.59 -71.53
N VAL A 659 -24.59 -8.88 -71.29
CA VAL A 659 -24.83 -9.95 -72.28
C VAL A 659 -26.32 -10.05 -72.65
N GLU A 660 -27.21 -9.93 -71.65
CA GLU A 660 -28.66 -9.91 -71.87
C GLU A 660 -29.08 -8.72 -72.74
N ILE A 661 -28.61 -7.51 -72.41
CA ILE A 661 -28.90 -6.28 -73.16
C ILE A 661 -28.35 -6.35 -74.59
N GLU A 662 -27.14 -6.87 -74.80
CA GLU A 662 -26.57 -7.08 -76.14
C GLU A 662 -27.43 -8.04 -76.97
N GLY A 663 -27.91 -9.12 -76.36
CA GLY A 663 -28.84 -10.05 -76.99
C GLY A 663 -30.14 -9.37 -77.42
N GLU A 664 -30.76 -8.57 -76.55
CA GLU A 664 -31.96 -7.79 -76.88
C GLU A 664 -31.71 -6.78 -78.02
N LEU A 665 -30.57 -6.11 -77.98
CA LEU A 665 -30.19 -5.07 -78.94
C LEU A 665 -29.97 -5.68 -80.34
N ASP A 666 -29.37 -6.86 -80.43
CA ASP A 666 -29.23 -7.60 -81.69
C ASP A 666 -30.57 -8.08 -82.25
N ILE A 667 -31.50 -8.53 -81.40
CA ILE A 667 -32.87 -8.85 -81.81
C ILE A 667 -33.55 -7.62 -82.41
N ARG A 668 -33.45 -6.46 -81.73
CA ARG A 668 -34.01 -5.19 -82.22
C ARG A 668 -33.37 -4.71 -83.52
N LYS A 669 -32.04 -4.81 -83.66
CA LYS A 669 -31.33 -4.49 -84.92
C LYS A 669 -31.80 -5.35 -86.09
N ARG A 670 -32.01 -6.66 -85.86
CA ARG A 670 -32.56 -7.57 -86.88
C ARG A 670 -33.98 -7.15 -87.28
N ALA A 671 -34.83 -6.81 -86.32
CA ALA A 671 -36.19 -6.33 -86.60
C ALA A 671 -36.19 -5.05 -87.45
N VAL A 672 -35.34 -4.06 -87.13
CA VAL A 672 -35.23 -2.81 -87.90
C VAL A 672 -34.70 -3.05 -89.32
N ARG A 673 -33.71 -3.93 -89.51
CA ARG A 673 -33.23 -4.29 -90.85
C ARG A 673 -34.33 -4.89 -91.72
N THR A 674 -35.16 -5.77 -91.16
CA THR A 674 -36.29 -6.38 -91.87
C THR A 674 -37.36 -5.36 -92.29
N VAL A 675 -37.49 -4.26 -91.55
CA VAL A 675 -38.42 -3.16 -91.89
C VAL A 675 -37.85 -2.24 -92.97
N LEU A 676 -36.52 -2.02 -93.00
CA LEU A 676 -35.86 -1.16 -94.00
C LEU A 676 -35.61 -1.84 -95.36
N THR A 677 -35.66 -3.18 -95.43
CA THR A 677 -35.51 -3.95 -96.68
C THR A 677 -36.84 -4.31 -97.34
N LYS A 678 -37.97 -3.88 -96.76
CA LYS A 678 -39.30 -3.86 -97.39
C LYS A 678 -39.62 -2.43 -97.80
#